data_AF-A0A347API0-F1
#
_entry.id   AF-A0A347API0-F1
#
_cell.length_a   1.000
_cell.length_b   1.000
_cell.length_c   1.000
_cell.angle_alpha   90.00
_cell.angle_beta   90.00
_cell.angle_gamma   90.00
#
_symmetry.space_group_name_H-M   'P 1'
#
loop_
_entity.id
_entity.type
_entity.pdbx_description
1 polymer ?
#
loop_
_entity_poly.entity_id
_entity_poly.type
_entity_poly.pdbx_seq_one_letter_code
_entity_poly.pdbx_strand_id
1 'polypeptide(L)'
;MPIVRGTMKETSFAVVIVTFLAFLGVLSGVVLLAENETSILEDAGSFLNQQQDSSLPGAELAQNTSEISNTTNTSSNSNQTPKNNTKSTNYSVETILGQKTPLRDGVQLVSDLWMPTEEGQYPVIMIRTPYGRSNPQMNYTGMGEYFARQGYVFMVQDVRGKGDSPGDFGFLFQEGQDGYDSIEWAANQSWSNGRVGMMGYDYMGTDQWLAAREKPPHLVCIAPTAATGRYMEEVPSIGGVFYMGWALPWALANNGRVPDSNTQNLNWTPIFNHRPLSTADELTGTQVALYRQFLEHQTRDDYWKRIQFTEQDFVGINIPVLTTTGWFDVNQPGTLFYWNGIKKNSTPSDQYLIIGPWTHEGTFKTGEQVSPVGDLPVPGTQKDLLATQLAFFNYYLKNSTDSSHPAVNNSNSSSPNTIPSNNNTTLSNINRTNTSDTLNGPLNLPRATVYITGLSKWINLTTYPPQDMNITPLYLNSRGQANTLNGNGFLQWNLTSANASSNSSAVNSTSSTNLTANSDSYTYDPANPRPVTSGGYAINSISTENRSDVLVYTTTALEEPVMILGPVTVEVYAASTARDTDFVARIMDVYPNGTTINLGNFESGGSIRARFRQGFDREILLEPGKIEKYRIELYDMGHVFLPGHKIRLEISSSAYPILHPNPNTGNPIATDTQQQIANQTIYHDLEHHSSLLLPVIPSNSSIYRGLLGSYL
;
A
#
# COMPACT_ATOMS: atom_id res chain seq x y z
N MET A 1 -2.74 -66.56 18.13
CA MET A 1 -4.18 -66.90 18.05
C MET A 1 -4.95 -65.90 18.89
N PRO A 2 -6.12 -65.38 18.48
CA PRO A 2 -6.78 -65.52 17.18
C PRO A 2 -7.07 -64.18 16.46
N ILE A 3 -7.26 -64.33 15.15
CA ILE A 3 -7.85 -63.39 14.19
C ILE A 3 -9.37 -63.46 14.35
N VAL A 4 -10.08 -62.32 14.28
CA VAL A 4 -11.47 -62.26 13.83
C VAL A 4 -11.67 -61.07 12.88
N ARG A 5 -12.19 -61.39 11.70
CA ARG A 5 -12.62 -60.54 10.59
C ARG A 5 -13.95 -59.83 10.87
N GLY A 6 -14.20 -58.70 10.20
CA GLY A 6 -15.55 -58.17 9.96
C GLY A 6 -15.55 -56.77 9.35
N THR A 7 -15.36 -56.65 8.03
CA THR A 7 -16.35 -56.19 7.02
C THR A 7 -16.53 -54.68 6.86
N MET A 8 -16.08 -54.19 5.69
CA MET A 8 -16.46 -52.92 5.08
C MET A 8 -17.98 -52.83 4.83
N LYS A 9 -18.54 -51.63 5.01
CA LYS A 9 -19.63 -51.09 4.20
C LYS A 9 -19.38 -49.61 3.93
N GLU A 10 -19.38 -49.27 2.65
CA GLU A 10 -19.53 -47.93 2.09
C GLU A 10 -20.82 -47.27 2.61
N THR A 11 -20.82 -45.96 2.86
CA THR A 11 -21.88 -45.06 2.38
C THR A 11 -21.52 -43.57 2.52
N SER A 12 -21.59 -42.90 1.36
CA SER A 12 -22.17 -41.58 1.08
C SER A 12 -21.60 -40.30 1.69
N PHE A 13 -20.84 -39.60 0.83
CA PHE A 13 -21.00 -38.18 0.49
C PHE A 13 -22.31 -37.55 1.00
N ALA A 14 -22.18 -36.57 1.93
CA ALA A 14 -22.99 -35.34 2.05
C ALA A 14 -23.11 -34.89 3.52
N VAL A 15 -22.09 -34.20 4.06
CA VAL A 15 -22.24 -33.06 5.01
C VAL A 15 -20.91 -32.26 5.00
N VAL A 16 -20.75 -31.33 4.04
CA VAL A 16 -19.67 -30.30 4.02
C VAL A 16 -20.26 -28.91 3.80
N ILE A 17 -21.46 -28.67 4.33
CA ILE A 17 -22.07 -27.35 4.30
C ILE A 17 -22.56 -27.10 5.73
N VAL A 18 -22.29 -25.90 6.24
CA VAL A 18 -22.40 -25.45 7.64
C VAL A 18 -21.07 -25.53 8.43
N THR A 19 -20.01 -24.94 7.88
CA THR A 19 -18.98 -24.24 8.68
C THR A 19 -18.41 -23.08 7.84
N PHE A 20 -19.24 -22.06 7.55
CA PHE A 20 -18.87 -20.95 6.67
C PHE A 20 -19.27 -19.56 7.19
N LEU A 21 -19.58 -19.41 8.49
CA LEU A 21 -19.99 -18.12 9.07
C LEU A 21 -19.35 -17.80 10.44
N ALA A 22 -18.14 -18.29 10.70
CA ALA A 22 -17.40 -17.99 11.93
C ALA A 22 -15.94 -17.53 11.68
N PHE A 23 -15.63 -16.99 10.50
CA PHE A 23 -14.27 -16.58 10.11
C PHE A 23 -14.09 -15.07 9.84
N LEU A 24 -15.06 -14.25 10.23
CA LEU A 24 -15.04 -12.78 10.09
C LEU A 24 -14.96 -12.03 11.44
N GLY A 25 -14.77 -12.74 12.56
CA GLY A 25 -14.90 -12.18 13.91
C GLY A 25 -13.60 -12.01 14.72
N VAL A 26 -12.41 -12.27 14.16
CA VAL A 26 -11.15 -12.26 14.94
C VAL A 26 -10.25 -11.04 14.63
N LEU A 27 -10.69 -10.13 13.75
CA LEU A 27 -10.05 -8.81 13.57
C LEU A 27 -10.72 -7.66 14.36
N SER A 28 -11.65 -7.98 15.27
CA SER A 28 -12.40 -6.97 16.05
C SER A 28 -12.20 -7.07 17.57
N GLY A 29 -11.13 -7.72 18.03
CA GLY A 29 -10.80 -7.88 19.45
C GLY A 29 -10.01 -6.72 20.06
N VAL A 30 -10.45 -5.48 19.86
CA VAL A 30 -9.94 -4.31 20.60
C VAL A 30 -11.14 -3.47 21.01
N VAL A 31 -11.13 -3.03 22.28
CA VAL A 31 -12.18 -2.28 23.00
C VAL A 31 -13.21 -3.17 23.70
N LEU A 32 -12.91 -3.48 24.96
CA LEU A 32 -13.78 -3.20 26.12
C LEU A 32 -13.03 -3.72 27.34
N LEU A 33 -12.58 -2.81 28.21
CA LEU A 33 -12.44 -3.00 29.67
C LEU A 33 -11.81 -1.73 30.26
N ALA A 34 -12.65 -0.86 30.84
CA ALA A 34 -12.36 -0.11 32.06
C ALA A 34 -13.54 0.83 32.39
N GLU A 35 -14.57 0.33 33.07
CA GLU A 35 -15.25 1.12 34.11
C GLU A 35 -15.60 0.17 35.26
N ASN A 36 -15.08 0.48 36.44
CA ASN A 36 -15.24 -0.31 37.65
C ASN A 36 -16.32 0.33 38.53
N GLU A 37 -17.31 -0.50 38.88
CA GLU A 37 -18.20 -0.49 40.05
C GLU A 37 -18.84 0.82 40.56
N THR A 38 -20.18 0.84 40.61
CA THR A 38 -20.92 0.69 41.89
C THR A 38 -22.44 0.49 41.72
N SER A 39 -22.93 -0.64 42.26
CA SER A 39 -24.22 -0.90 42.94
C SER A 39 -25.56 -0.53 42.26
N ILE A 40 -26.48 -1.50 42.10
CA ILE A 40 -27.51 -1.96 43.07
C ILE A 40 -28.31 -3.11 42.41
N LEU A 41 -28.72 -4.06 43.26
CA LEU A 41 -29.45 -5.31 43.02
C LEU A 41 -30.96 -5.12 42.73
N GLU A 42 -31.58 -6.25 42.35
CA GLU A 42 -33.04 -6.55 42.25
C GLU A 42 -33.68 -6.09 40.92
N ASP A 43 -34.46 -6.90 40.18
CA ASP A 43 -35.27 -8.05 40.57
C ASP A 43 -35.56 -8.94 39.35
N ALA A 44 -35.83 -10.21 39.60
CA ALA A 44 -36.10 -11.23 38.60
C ALA A 44 -37.59 -11.35 38.26
N GLY A 45 -37.90 -11.67 37.00
CA GLY A 45 -38.95 -12.64 36.70
C GLY A 45 -40.26 -12.15 36.07
N SER A 46 -40.54 -12.76 34.90
CA SER A 46 -41.86 -13.07 34.32
C SER A 46 -42.71 -11.92 33.77
N PHE A 47 -43.11 -12.02 32.49
CA PHE A 47 -44.44 -12.50 32.09
C PHE A 47 -44.61 -12.47 30.56
N LEU A 48 -45.17 -13.56 30.02
CA LEU A 48 -45.64 -13.71 28.65
C LEU A 48 -47.09 -13.23 28.52
N ASN A 49 -47.43 -12.77 27.30
CA ASN A 49 -48.75 -12.58 26.67
C ASN A 49 -49.67 -11.44 27.16
N GLN A 50 -49.95 -10.47 26.27
CA GLN A 50 -51.23 -10.36 25.54
C GLN A 50 -51.26 -9.20 24.54
N GLN A 51 -51.90 -9.46 23.39
CA GLN A 51 -52.24 -8.52 22.30
C GLN A 51 -53.41 -7.59 22.65
N GLN A 52 -53.39 -6.36 22.12
CA GLN A 52 -54.44 -5.63 21.36
C GLN A 52 -54.08 -4.13 21.38
N ASP A 53 -53.78 -3.40 20.29
CA ASP A 53 -54.49 -3.08 19.03
C ASP A 53 -54.84 -1.58 19.01
N SER A 54 -54.29 -0.82 18.03
CA SER A 54 -55.06 0.20 17.28
C SER A 54 -54.21 1.00 16.26
N SER A 55 -54.68 0.92 15.01
CA SER A 55 -54.72 1.95 13.93
C SER A 55 -53.58 2.10 12.90
N LEU A 56 -53.91 1.59 11.70
CA LEU A 56 -53.42 1.80 10.31
C LEU A 56 -53.94 3.14 9.71
N PRO A 57 -53.59 3.62 8.46
CA PRO A 57 -53.44 2.88 7.16
C PRO A 57 -52.24 3.31 6.26
N GLY A 58 -51.70 2.51 5.32
CA GLY A 58 -52.22 1.90 4.06
C GLY A 58 -51.30 2.40 2.91
N ALA A 59 -50.92 1.73 1.80
CA ALA A 59 -51.44 0.62 0.99
C ALA A 59 -50.28 -0.03 0.17
N GLU A 60 -50.16 -1.36 0.13
CA GLU A 60 -50.45 -2.32 -0.98
C GLU A 60 -49.66 -2.18 -2.31
N LEU A 61 -49.00 -3.28 -2.74
CA LEU A 61 -49.46 -4.10 -3.89
C LEU A 61 -48.65 -5.41 -4.06
N ALA A 62 -49.36 -6.41 -4.59
CA ALA A 62 -49.15 -7.84 -4.43
C ALA A 62 -48.22 -8.53 -5.44
N GLN A 63 -47.69 -9.68 -5.02
CA GLN A 63 -47.10 -10.72 -5.86
C GLN A 63 -48.16 -11.49 -6.64
N ASN A 64 -47.81 -11.95 -7.85
CA ASN A 64 -48.40 -13.15 -8.43
C ASN A 64 -47.33 -13.95 -9.18
N THR A 65 -47.19 -15.20 -8.76
CA THR A 65 -46.39 -16.27 -9.34
C THR A 65 -47.17 -17.00 -10.43
N SER A 66 -46.49 -17.37 -11.52
CA SER A 66 -46.87 -18.53 -12.33
C SER A 66 -45.66 -19.08 -13.09
N GLU A 67 -45.36 -20.34 -12.84
CA GLU A 67 -44.54 -21.24 -13.66
C GLU A 67 -45.05 -21.32 -15.10
N ILE A 68 -44.19 -21.70 -16.06
CA ILE A 68 -44.38 -22.82 -17.02
C ILE A 68 -43.36 -22.75 -18.18
N SER A 69 -42.53 -23.81 -18.22
CA SER A 69 -41.92 -24.54 -19.34
C SER A 69 -41.16 -23.85 -20.48
N ASN A 70 -39.92 -24.34 -20.63
CA ASN A 70 -39.15 -24.45 -21.88
C ASN A 70 -39.95 -25.05 -23.03
N THR A 71 -39.97 -24.38 -24.18
CA THR A 71 -39.99 -25.03 -25.50
C THR A 71 -39.10 -24.27 -26.49
N THR A 72 -38.12 -25.00 -27.01
CA THR A 72 -37.30 -24.69 -28.17
C THR A 72 -38.13 -24.47 -29.42
N ASN A 73 -37.85 -23.40 -30.17
CA ASN A 73 -38.14 -23.34 -31.61
C ASN A 73 -36.94 -22.78 -32.37
N THR A 74 -36.37 -23.66 -33.17
CA THR A 74 -35.36 -23.44 -34.20
C THR A 74 -35.91 -22.60 -35.34
N SER A 75 -35.21 -21.53 -35.71
CA SER A 75 -35.21 -21.06 -37.10
C SER A 75 -33.78 -20.66 -37.51
N SER A 76 -33.31 -21.40 -38.50
CA SER A 76 -32.04 -21.25 -39.18
C SER A 76 -32.03 -19.99 -40.03
N ASN A 77 -31.05 -19.11 -39.83
CA ASN A 77 -30.56 -18.23 -40.88
C ASN A 77 -29.04 -18.26 -40.90
N SER A 78 -28.54 -18.81 -41.98
CA SER A 78 -27.14 -18.97 -42.34
C SER A 78 -26.60 -17.64 -42.87
N ASN A 79 -25.63 -17.08 -42.16
CA ASN A 79 -24.71 -16.11 -42.72
C ASN A 79 -23.29 -16.51 -42.30
N GLN A 80 -22.59 -17.15 -43.24
CA GLN A 80 -21.18 -17.47 -43.13
C GLN A 80 -20.39 -16.17 -42.98
N THR A 81 -19.82 -15.96 -41.80
CA THR A 81 -18.83 -14.91 -41.53
C THR A 81 -17.43 -15.53 -41.69
N PRO A 82 -16.42 -14.82 -42.24
CA PRO A 82 -15.14 -15.42 -42.58
C PRO A 82 -14.44 -15.98 -41.35
N LYS A 83 -13.94 -17.21 -41.44
CA LYS A 83 -13.06 -17.82 -40.44
C LYS A 83 -11.75 -17.05 -40.40
N ASN A 84 -11.62 -16.08 -39.49
CA ASN A 84 -10.33 -15.60 -39.03
C ASN A 84 -9.70 -16.70 -38.15
N ASN A 85 -8.85 -17.53 -38.76
CA ASN A 85 -7.96 -18.43 -38.04
C ASN A 85 -6.84 -17.61 -37.38
N THR A 86 -7.10 -17.01 -36.21
CA THR A 86 -6.06 -16.64 -35.27
C THR A 86 -5.90 -17.81 -34.29
N LYS A 87 -4.80 -18.57 -34.43
CA LYS A 87 -4.41 -19.58 -33.43
C LYS A 87 -4.12 -18.86 -32.12
N SER A 88 -5.09 -18.84 -31.20
CA SER A 88 -4.80 -18.76 -29.77
C SER A 88 -4.02 -20.03 -29.42
N THR A 89 -2.69 -19.96 -29.37
CA THR A 89 -1.86 -21.08 -28.93
C THR A 89 -2.05 -21.26 -27.43
N ASN A 90 -2.90 -22.19 -27.05
CA ASN A 90 -3.07 -22.64 -25.68
C ASN A 90 -2.19 -23.89 -25.51
N TYR A 91 -0.99 -23.70 -24.96
CA TYR A 91 -0.01 -24.77 -24.77
C TYR A 91 -0.44 -25.74 -23.67
N SER A 92 -0.09 -27.02 -23.81
CA SER A 92 -0.22 -27.96 -22.69
C SER A 92 0.92 -27.69 -21.69
N VAL A 93 0.64 -27.81 -20.39
CA VAL A 93 1.59 -27.42 -19.32
C VAL A 93 2.09 -28.65 -18.58
N GLU A 94 3.40 -28.70 -18.37
CA GLU A 94 4.04 -29.57 -17.38
C GLU A 94 4.52 -28.78 -16.16
N THR A 95 4.59 -29.45 -15.01
CA THR A 95 5.12 -28.90 -13.76
C THR A 95 6.35 -29.70 -13.33
N ILE A 96 7.46 -29.01 -13.11
CA ILE A 96 8.69 -29.58 -12.57
C ILE A 96 8.88 -29.04 -11.15
N LEU A 97 8.92 -29.93 -10.17
CA LEU A 97 9.08 -29.54 -8.77
C LEU A 97 10.53 -29.69 -8.30
N GLY A 98 10.97 -28.77 -7.46
CA GLY A 98 12.27 -28.88 -6.77
C GLY A 98 13.49 -28.75 -7.70
N GLN A 99 13.35 -28.03 -8.81
CA GLN A 99 14.45 -27.69 -9.70
C GLN A 99 15.51 -26.91 -8.93
N LYS A 100 16.78 -27.30 -9.07
CA LYS A 100 17.89 -26.66 -8.36
C LYS A 100 18.65 -25.70 -9.28
N THR A 101 18.93 -24.52 -8.74
CA THR A 101 19.70 -23.44 -9.37
C THR A 101 20.99 -23.24 -8.58
N PRO A 102 22.15 -23.73 -9.05
CA PRO A 102 23.42 -23.48 -8.40
C PRO A 102 23.83 -22.02 -8.58
N LEU A 103 24.17 -21.37 -7.46
CA LEU A 103 24.69 -20.02 -7.40
C LEU A 103 26.22 -20.01 -7.42
N ARG A 104 26.82 -18.82 -7.54
CA ARG A 104 28.27 -18.63 -7.61
C ARG A 104 29.05 -19.16 -6.39
N ASP A 105 28.40 -19.22 -5.23
CA ASP A 105 28.98 -19.67 -3.96
C ASP A 105 28.69 -21.14 -3.65
N GLY A 106 28.05 -21.85 -4.58
CA GLY A 106 27.72 -23.27 -4.47
C GLY A 106 26.39 -23.57 -3.75
N VAL A 107 25.70 -22.56 -3.21
CA VAL A 107 24.32 -22.74 -2.71
C VAL A 107 23.40 -23.08 -3.88
N GLN A 108 22.42 -23.95 -3.65
CA GLN A 108 21.48 -24.39 -4.67
C GLN A 108 20.07 -23.98 -4.27
N LEU A 109 19.58 -22.87 -4.84
CA LEU A 109 18.21 -22.43 -4.60
C LEU A 109 17.23 -23.38 -5.30
N VAL A 110 16.07 -23.58 -4.69
CA VAL A 110 15.06 -24.55 -5.11
C VAL A 110 13.88 -23.80 -5.73
N SER A 111 13.39 -24.31 -6.86
CA SER A 111 12.31 -23.69 -7.63
C SER A 111 11.31 -24.70 -8.15
N ASP A 112 10.07 -24.26 -8.34
CA ASP A 112 9.09 -24.96 -9.15
C ASP A 112 8.92 -24.25 -10.49
N LEU A 113 8.77 -25.04 -11.55
CA LEU A 113 8.60 -24.57 -12.92
C LEU A 113 7.26 -25.03 -13.47
N TRP A 114 6.58 -24.14 -14.18
CA TRP A 114 5.47 -24.45 -15.08
C TRP A 114 5.89 -24.05 -16.49
N MET A 115 5.84 -24.98 -17.44
CA MET A 115 6.32 -24.72 -18.80
C MET A 115 5.53 -25.48 -19.86
N PRO A 116 5.56 -25.02 -21.13
CA PRO A 116 4.94 -25.75 -22.23
C PRO A 116 5.58 -27.12 -22.44
N THR A 117 4.75 -28.13 -22.72
CA THR A 117 5.23 -29.48 -23.07
C THR A 117 5.77 -29.59 -24.49
N GLU A 118 5.37 -28.66 -25.36
CA GLU A 118 5.72 -28.62 -26.75
C GLU A 118 7.18 -28.18 -26.93
N GLU A 119 7.91 -28.83 -27.84
CA GLU A 119 9.30 -28.49 -28.14
C GLU A 119 9.46 -27.01 -28.53
N GLY A 120 10.41 -26.33 -27.90
CA GLY A 120 10.69 -24.93 -28.16
C GLY A 120 11.56 -24.29 -27.10
N GLN A 121 11.94 -23.04 -27.36
CA GLN A 121 12.59 -22.16 -26.40
C GLN A 121 11.64 -21.02 -26.05
N TYR A 122 11.43 -20.80 -24.76
CA TYR A 122 10.42 -19.88 -24.25
C TYR A 122 11.07 -18.79 -23.37
N PRO A 123 10.48 -17.58 -23.34
CA PRO A 123 10.87 -16.58 -22.34
C PRO A 123 10.48 -17.04 -20.93
N VAL A 124 11.22 -16.54 -19.94
CA VAL A 124 11.04 -16.90 -18.52
C VAL A 124 10.42 -15.75 -17.75
N ILE A 125 9.44 -16.04 -16.91
CA ILE A 125 8.92 -15.12 -15.90
C ILE A 125 9.28 -15.70 -14.52
N MET A 126 9.98 -14.92 -13.70
CA MET A 126 10.48 -15.36 -12.39
C MET A 126 9.80 -14.62 -11.24
N ILE A 127 9.46 -15.37 -10.20
CA ILE A 127 9.17 -14.87 -8.85
C ILE A 127 10.22 -15.46 -7.90
N ARG A 128 10.84 -14.61 -7.08
CA ARG A 128 11.68 -15.04 -5.95
C ARG A 128 10.92 -14.72 -4.67
N THR A 129 10.82 -15.65 -3.73
CA THR A 129 9.92 -15.51 -2.57
C THR A 129 10.52 -16.02 -1.25
N PRO A 130 10.38 -15.26 -0.15
CA PRO A 130 10.64 -15.77 1.20
C PRO A 130 9.43 -16.49 1.81
N TYR A 131 8.30 -16.52 1.10
CA TYR A 131 7.01 -16.96 1.64
C TYR A 131 6.71 -18.44 1.37
N GLY A 132 7.64 -19.17 0.76
CA GLY A 132 7.50 -20.58 0.38
C GLY A 132 6.80 -20.73 -0.97
N ARG A 133 7.45 -21.39 -1.93
CA ARG A 133 6.92 -21.73 -3.27
C ARG A 133 5.65 -22.60 -3.24
N SER A 134 5.39 -23.27 -2.11
CA SER A 134 4.18 -24.10 -1.89
C SER A 134 3.07 -23.37 -1.11
N ASN A 135 3.18 -22.05 -0.90
CA ASN A 135 2.21 -21.30 -0.09
C ASN A 135 0.85 -21.17 -0.83
N PRO A 136 -0.24 -21.74 -0.29
CA PRO A 136 -1.54 -21.72 -0.94
C PRO A 136 -2.16 -20.30 -1.02
N GLN A 137 -1.76 -19.36 -0.16
CA GLN A 137 -2.29 -17.99 -0.17
C GLN A 137 -1.81 -17.19 -1.38
N MET A 138 -0.69 -17.61 -2.00
CA MET A 138 -0.04 -16.91 -3.11
C MET A 138 -0.52 -17.38 -4.49
N ASN A 139 -1.23 -18.50 -4.59
CA ASN A 139 -1.73 -19.07 -5.85
C ASN A 139 -0.68 -19.19 -6.97
N TYR A 140 0.55 -19.60 -6.62
CA TYR A 140 1.64 -19.77 -7.58
C TYR A 140 1.29 -20.77 -8.70
N THR A 141 0.61 -21.87 -8.37
CA THR A 141 0.15 -22.86 -9.36
C THR A 141 -0.79 -22.25 -10.39
N GLY A 142 -1.76 -21.43 -9.97
CA GLY A 142 -2.70 -20.78 -10.89
C GLY A 142 -2.00 -19.80 -11.83
N MET A 143 -1.06 -18.99 -11.31
CA MET A 143 -0.24 -18.09 -12.13
C MET A 143 0.68 -18.86 -13.08
N GLY A 144 1.31 -19.93 -12.60
CA GLY A 144 2.19 -20.78 -13.40
C GLY A 144 1.46 -21.42 -14.58
N GLU A 145 0.29 -22.03 -14.34
CA GLU A 145 -0.56 -22.54 -15.43
C GLU A 145 -0.99 -21.44 -16.40
N TYR A 146 -1.37 -20.27 -15.88
CA TYR A 146 -1.83 -19.15 -16.70
C TYR A 146 -0.74 -18.69 -17.67
N PHE A 147 0.48 -18.42 -17.19
CA PHE A 147 1.58 -17.97 -18.05
C PHE A 147 2.13 -19.09 -18.94
N ALA A 148 2.25 -20.32 -18.43
CA ALA A 148 2.76 -21.44 -19.21
C ALA A 148 1.87 -21.77 -20.41
N ARG A 149 0.53 -21.71 -20.26
CA ARG A 149 -0.42 -21.85 -21.37
C ARG A 149 -0.24 -20.82 -22.47
N GLN A 150 0.38 -19.68 -22.16
CA GLN A 150 0.70 -18.62 -23.11
C GLN A 150 2.09 -18.78 -23.73
N GLY A 151 2.85 -19.84 -23.43
CA GLY A 151 4.20 -20.03 -23.98
C GLY A 151 5.30 -19.30 -23.22
N TYR A 152 5.25 -19.36 -21.88
CA TYR A 152 6.31 -18.92 -20.97
C TYR A 152 6.80 -20.09 -20.12
N VAL A 153 8.06 -20.07 -19.70
CA VAL A 153 8.43 -20.79 -18.47
C VAL A 153 8.17 -19.88 -17.28
N PHE A 154 7.31 -20.30 -16.37
CA PHE A 154 7.06 -19.60 -15.12
C PHE A 154 7.83 -20.28 -13.99
N MET A 155 8.69 -19.54 -13.29
CA MET A 155 9.60 -20.04 -12.28
C MET A 155 9.33 -19.36 -10.94
N VAL A 156 9.04 -20.14 -9.90
CA VAL A 156 8.89 -19.65 -8.52
C VAL A 156 10.00 -20.25 -7.68
N GLN A 157 10.85 -19.39 -7.12
CA GLN A 157 12.05 -19.76 -6.39
C GLN A 157 11.95 -19.38 -4.92
N ASP A 158 12.23 -20.32 -4.02
CA ASP A 158 12.48 -20.00 -2.61
C ASP A 158 13.80 -19.25 -2.49
N VAL A 159 13.82 -18.08 -1.86
CA VAL A 159 15.07 -17.35 -1.61
C VAL A 159 15.96 -18.10 -0.61
N ARG A 160 17.23 -17.70 -0.52
CA ARG A 160 18.23 -18.30 0.38
C ARG A 160 17.71 -18.40 1.82
N GLY A 161 17.88 -19.57 2.43
CA GLY A 161 17.43 -19.85 3.79
C GLY A 161 15.92 -20.02 3.97
N LYS A 162 15.13 -19.95 2.90
CA LYS A 162 13.67 -20.11 2.91
C LYS A 162 13.23 -21.35 2.16
N GLY A 163 12.03 -21.84 2.49
CA GLY A 163 11.46 -23.09 2.00
C GLY A 163 12.49 -24.22 1.96
N ASP A 164 12.75 -24.74 0.77
CA ASP A 164 13.74 -25.81 0.56
C ASP A 164 15.15 -25.31 0.17
N SER A 165 15.32 -24.00 -0.03
CA SER A 165 16.60 -23.37 -0.40
C SER A 165 17.56 -23.23 0.79
N PRO A 166 18.74 -23.88 0.81
CA PRO A 166 19.66 -23.84 1.94
C PRO A 166 20.29 -22.45 2.15
N GLY A 167 21.13 -22.32 3.17
CA GLY A 167 21.80 -21.07 3.55
C GLY A 167 21.03 -20.28 4.63
N ASP A 168 21.53 -19.08 4.90
CA ASP A 168 20.98 -18.17 5.92
C ASP A 168 20.15 -17.07 5.27
N PHE A 169 19.00 -16.77 5.89
CA PHE A 169 18.11 -15.72 5.42
C PHE A 169 18.52 -14.35 5.97
N GLY A 170 18.81 -13.40 5.07
CA GLY A 170 18.93 -11.98 5.39
C GLY A 170 17.72 -11.21 4.87
N PHE A 171 17.39 -10.08 5.51
CA PHE A 171 16.37 -9.17 5.00
C PHE A 171 16.92 -8.42 3.79
N LEU A 172 16.65 -8.96 2.59
CA LEU A 172 16.99 -8.41 1.27
C LEU A 172 18.48 -8.37 0.88
N PHE A 173 19.41 -8.60 1.81
CA PHE A 173 20.85 -8.39 1.56
C PHE A 173 21.47 -9.26 0.46
N GLN A 174 20.99 -10.49 0.31
CA GLN A 174 21.48 -11.43 -0.69
C GLN A 174 20.78 -11.29 -2.06
N GLU A 175 19.65 -10.57 -2.11
CA GLU A 175 18.69 -10.71 -3.21
C GLU A 175 19.18 -10.14 -4.55
N GLY A 176 20.09 -9.16 -4.52
CA GLY A 176 20.72 -8.67 -5.74
C GLY A 176 21.57 -9.74 -6.44
N GLN A 177 22.55 -10.30 -5.72
CA GLN A 177 23.49 -11.26 -6.29
C GLN A 177 22.85 -12.63 -6.55
N ASP A 178 22.00 -13.11 -5.64
CA ASP A 178 21.26 -14.35 -5.85
C ASP A 178 20.25 -14.20 -7.00
N GLY A 179 19.63 -13.02 -7.14
CA GLY A 179 18.77 -12.68 -8.27
C GLY A 179 19.53 -12.71 -9.60
N TYR A 180 20.71 -12.09 -9.66
CA TYR A 180 21.59 -12.14 -10.83
C TYR A 180 21.89 -13.59 -11.25
N ASP A 181 22.35 -14.42 -10.32
CA ASP A 181 22.75 -15.81 -10.60
C ASP A 181 21.55 -16.64 -11.09
N SER A 182 20.39 -16.46 -10.47
CA SER A 182 19.16 -17.15 -10.86
C SER A 182 18.67 -16.75 -12.25
N ILE A 183 18.72 -15.46 -12.59
CA ILE A 183 18.34 -14.95 -13.91
C ILE A 183 19.27 -15.54 -14.98
N GLU A 184 20.58 -15.47 -14.77
CA GLU A 184 21.56 -15.98 -15.73
C GLU A 184 21.49 -17.50 -15.87
N TRP A 185 21.22 -18.22 -14.78
CA TRP A 185 20.99 -19.66 -14.85
C TRP A 185 19.75 -19.99 -15.67
N ALA A 186 18.62 -19.33 -15.42
CA ALA A 186 17.36 -19.58 -16.12
C ALA A 186 17.46 -19.23 -17.62
N ALA A 187 18.18 -18.16 -17.97
CA ALA A 187 18.43 -17.75 -19.35
C ALA A 187 19.22 -18.78 -20.16
N ASN A 188 20.12 -19.52 -19.51
CA ASN A 188 21.02 -20.48 -20.17
C ASN A 188 20.48 -21.92 -20.24
N GLN A 189 19.24 -22.17 -19.79
CA GLN A 189 18.64 -23.50 -19.91
C GLN A 189 18.21 -23.81 -21.35
N SER A 190 18.22 -25.08 -21.74
CA SER A 190 17.89 -25.50 -23.11
C SER A 190 16.47 -25.13 -23.56
N TRP A 191 15.54 -25.00 -22.61
CA TRP A 191 14.15 -24.59 -22.81
C TRP A 191 13.95 -23.07 -22.82
N SER A 192 14.99 -22.29 -22.52
CA SER A 192 14.91 -20.83 -22.46
C SER A 192 15.33 -20.20 -23.78
N ASN A 193 14.70 -19.10 -24.16
CA ASN A 193 15.15 -18.26 -25.29
C ASN A 193 16.11 -17.13 -24.84
N GLY A 194 16.59 -17.18 -23.60
CA GLY A 194 17.50 -16.19 -23.03
C GLY A 194 16.85 -14.89 -22.55
N ARG A 195 15.53 -14.74 -22.61
CA ARG A 195 14.83 -13.52 -22.16
C ARG A 195 14.10 -13.78 -20.85
N VAL A 196 14.50 -13.09 -19.79
CA VAL A 196 13.93 -13.24 -18.45
C VAL A 196 13.23 -11.94 -18.04
N GLY A 197 12.00 -12.05 -17.54
CA GLY A 197 11.32 -10.99 -16.81
C GLY A 197 11.07 -11.40 -15.37
N MET A 198 10.89 -10.43 -14.48
CA MET A 198 10.50 -10.70 -13.10
C MET A 198 9.16 -10.05 -12.76
N MET A 199 8.45 -10.65 -11.80
CA MET A 199 7.26 -10.08 -11.17
C MET A 199 7.17 -10.50 -9.70
N GLY A 200 6.29 -9.83 -8.96
CA GLY A 200 6.13 -10.11 -7.54
C GLY A 200 5.60 -8.92 -6.77
N TYR A 201 5.04 -9.23 -5.61
CA TYR A 201 4.44 -8.29 -4.66
C TYR A 201 5.27 -8.18 -3.38
N ASP A 202 5.32 -7.00 -2.77
CA ASP A 202 5.94 -6.74 -1.47
C ASP A 202 7.45 -7.05 -1.46
N TYR A 203 7.93 -8.03 -0.68
CA TYR A 203 9.32 -8.46 -0.70
C TYR A 203 9.75 -8.87 -2.13
N MET A 204 8.89 -9.58 -2.84
CA MET A 204 9.11 -10.05 -4.20
C MET A 204 8.97 -8.91 -5.23
N GLY A 205 8.39 -7.78 -4.84
CA GLY A 205 8.45 -6.53 -5.60
C GLY A 205 9.80 -5.83 -5.42
N THR A 206 10.37 -5.94 -4.23
CA THR A 206 11.61 -5.28 -3.83
C THR A 206 12.85 -6.00 -4.39
N ASP A 207 12.87 -7.34 -4.35
CA ASP A 207 14.01 -8.12 -4.83
C ASP A 207 14.26 -7.96 -6.35
N GLN A 208 13.24 -7.62 -7.13
CA GLN A 208 13.36 -7.27 -8.55
C GLN A 208 14.27 -6.07 -8.77
N TRP A 209 14.11 -5.01 -7.96
CA TRP A 209 14.95 -3.83 -8.04
C TRP A 209 16.39 -4.18 -7.68
N LEU A 210 16.58 -4.93 -6.59
CA LEU A 210 17.91 -5.35 -6.15
C LEU A 210 18.62 -6.21 -7.20
N ALA A 211 17.91 -7.13 -7.86
CA ALA A 211 18.46 -7.90 -8.98
C ALA A 211 18.77 -7.01 -10.19
N ALA A 212 17.89 -6.07 -10.54
CA ALA A 212 18.11 -5.14 -11.64
C ALA A 212 19.32 -4.21 -11.41
N ARG A 213 19.60 -3.84 -10.15
CA ARG A 213 20.79 -3.06 -9.77
C ARG A 213 22.10 -3.77 -10.14
N GLU A 214 22.12 -5.10 -10.13
CA GLU A 214 23.27 -5.92 -10.52
C GLU A 214 23.41 -6.09 -12.05
N LYS A 215 22.43 -5.61 -12.83
CA LYS A 215 22.45 -5.58 -14.30
C LYS A 215 22.71 -6.93 -14.98
N PRO A 216 21.98 -8.00 -14.63
CA PRO A 216 22.07 -9.26 -15.35
C PRO A 216 21.70 -9.07 -16.83
N PRO A 217 22.57 -9.49 -17.79
CA PRO A 217 22.37 -9.21 -19.21
C PRO A 217 21.11 -9.82 -19.81
N HIS A 218 20.56 -10.88 -19.20
CA HIS A 218 19.34 -11.54 -19.68
C HIS A 218 18.04 -11.04 -19.04
N LEU A 219 18.11 -10.07 -18.10
CA LEU A 219 16.93 -9.41 -17.55
C LEU A 219 16.41 -8.35 -18.51
N VAL A 220 15.23 -8.60 -19.06
CA VAL A 220 14.63 -7.76 -20.11
C VAL A 220 13.64 -6.75 -19.55
N CYS A 221 12.87 -7.10 -18.50
CA CYS A 221 11.92 -6.19 -17.87
C CYS A 221 11.53 -6.66 -16.46
N ILE A 222 10.97 -5.74 -15.65
CA ILE A 222 10.45 -6.05 -14.31
C ILE A 222 9.04 -5.50 -14.12
N ALA A 223 8.23 -6.17 -13.30
CA ALA A 223 6.88 -5.77 -12.94
C ALA A 223 6.69 -5.77 -11.41
N PRO A 224 7.33 -4.83 -10.68
CA PRO A 224 7.26 -4.75 -9.23
C PRO A 224 5.89 -4.20 -8.75
N THR A 225 5.30 -4.90 -7.79
CA THR A 225 4.09 -4.46 -7.07
C THR A 225 4.41 -4.21 -5.61
N ALA A 226 3.98 -3.07 -5.06
CA ALA A 226 4.10 -2.71 -3.64
C ALA A 226 5.52 -2.90 -3.05
N ALA A 227 6.55 -2.45 -3.78
CA ALA A 227 7.95 -2.60 -3.38
C ALA A 227 8.32 -1.63 -2.24
N THR A 228 9.17 -2.07 -1.31
CA THR A 228 9.79 -1.22 -0.27
C THR A 228 11.14 -0.70 -0.70
N GLY A 229 11.51 0.50 -0.26
CA GLY A 229 12.79 1.08 -0.69
C GLY A 229 13.29 2.31 0.08
N ARG A 230 12.50 2.85 1.02
CA ARG A 230 12.88 4.01 1.83
C ARG A 230 13.17 3.57 3.27
N TYR A 231 14.36 3.02 3.52
CA TYR A 231 14.68 2.48 4.83
C TYR A 231 14.81 3.57 5.90
N MET A 232 14.24 3.35 7.09
CA MET A 232 13.97 4.33 8.17
C MET A 232 12.83 5.31 7.95
N GLU A 233 12.36 5.44 6.72
CA GLU A 233 11.24 6.31 6.36
C GLU A 233 9.93 5.50 6.20
N GLU A 234 10.04 4.23 5.84
CA GLU A 234 8.96 3.26 5.61
C GLU A 234 9.12 1.99 6.47
N VAL A 235 10.21 1.25 6.27
CA VAL A 235 10.58 0.06 7.07
C VAL A 235 12.04 0.14 7.54
N PRO A 236 12.38 -0.33 8.75
CA PRO A 236 11.51 -0.87 9.79
C PRO A 236 10.85 0.23 10.64
N SER A 237 10.92 1.48 10.20
CA SER A 237 10.40 2.65 10.89
C SER A 237 9.67 3.54 9.88
N ILE A 238 8.55 4.14 10.30
CA ILE A 238 7.78 5.11 9.52
C ILE A 238 8.18 6.50 10.02
N GLY A 239 8.81 7.31 9.17
CA GLY A 239 9.35 8.62 9.59
C GLY A 239 10.27 8.53 10.83
N GLY A 240 11.05 7.45 10.95
CA GLY A 240 11.93 7.19 12.08
C GLY A 240 11.22 6.71 13.37
N VAL A 241 9.89 6.59 13.36
CA VAL A 241 9.13 5.95 14.43
C VAL A 241 9.12 4.44 14.19
N PHE A 242 9.61 3.65 15.15
CA PHE A 242 9.70 2.20 14.99
C PHE A 242 8.34 1.57 14.68
N TYR A 243 8.25 0.87 13.55
CA TYR A 243 7.02 0.31 13.02
C TYR A 243 6.68 -1.01 13.74
N MET A 244 6.28 -0.87 15.00
CA MET A 244 6.03 -1.97 15.93
C MET A 244 4.96 -2.96 15.43
N GLY A 245 3.90 -2.46 14.79
CA GLY A 245 2.82 -3.28 14.23
C GLY A 245 3.25 -4.17 13.06
N TRP A 246 4.45 -3.98 12.50
CA TRP A 246 5.01 -4.79 11.41
C TRP A 246 6.29 -5.51 11.80
N ALA A 247 7.25 -4.82 12.44
CA ALA A 247 8.62 -5.29 12.61
C ALA A 247 8.72 -6.65 13.31
N LEU A 248 8.12 -6.80 14.50
CA LEU A 248 8.11 -8.09 15.20
C LEU A 248 7.10 -9.08 14.60
N PRO A 249 5.83 -8.71 14.31
CA PRO A 249 4.87 -9.65 13.71
C PRO A 249 5.36 -10.28 12.40
N TRP A 250 5.92 -9.49 11.49
CA TRP A 250 6.43 -9.98 10.21
C TRP A 250 7.70 -10.82 10.39
N ALA A 251 8.65 -10.37 11.23
CA ALA A 251 9.88 -11.11 11.48
C ALA A 251 9.63 -12.43 12.20
N LEU A 252 8.67 -12.48 13.12
CA LEU A 252 8.25 -13.69 13.82
C LEU A 252 7.57 -14.68 12.86
N ALA A 253 6.60 -14.21 12.08
CA ALA A 253 5.94 -15.04 11.06
C ALA A 253 6.94 -15.64 10.08
N ASN A 254 8.03 -14.91 9.79
CA ASN A 254 9.11 -15.33 8.91
C ASN A 254 10.37 -15.81 9.65
N ASN A 255 10.29 -16.22 10.92
CA ASN A 255 11.49 -16.66 11.66
C ASN A 255 11.95 -18.04 11.19
N GLY A 256 11.01 -18.89 10.75
CA GLY A 256 11.29 -20.20 10.19
C GLY A 256 11.61 -20.18 8.69
N ARG A 257 11.84 -21.37 8.13
CA ARG A 257 12.05 -21.56 6.69
C ARG A 257 10.77 -21.35 5.88
N VAL A 258 9.62 -21.70 6.45
CA VAL A 258 8.28 -21.46 5.90
C VAL A 258 7.55 -20.47 6.83
N PRO A 259 6.72 -19.54 6.31
CA PRO A 259 5.95 -18.66 7.16
C PRO A 259 5.01 -19.42 8.10
N ASP A 260 4.95 -18.98 9.36
CA ASP A 260 4.00 -19.49 10.35
C ASP A 260 2.88 -18.47 10.59
N SER A 261 1.72 -18.72 9.99
CA SER A 261 0.55 -17.86 10.13
C SER A 261 -0.08 -17.91 11.54
N ASN A 262 0.22 -18.92 12.36
CA ASN A 262 -0.32 -19.00 13.72
C ASN A 262 0.21 -17.87 14.61
N THR A 263 1.38 -17.33 14.28
CA THR A 263 2.00 -16.19 14.99
C THR A 263 1.12 -14.95 14.97
N GLN A 264 0.23 -14.80 13.98
CA GLN A 264 -0.71 -13.67 13.91
C GLN A 264 -1.78 -13.72 15.01
N ASN A 265 -2.05 -14.90 15.58
CA ASN A 265 -3.09 -15.10 16.61
C ASN A 265 -2.60 -14.80 18.03
N LEU A 266 -1.36 -14.35 18.21
CA LEU A 266 -0.83 -14.01 19.52
C LEU A 266 -1.56 -12.83 20.14
N ASN A 267 -1.62 -12.81 21.48
CA ASN A 267 -2.01 -11.60 22.19
C ASN A 267 -0.84 -10.61 22.15
N TRP A 268 -0.89 -9.68 21.20
CA TRP A 268 0.17 -8.70 20.96
C TRP A 268 0.27 -7.61 22.05
N THR A 269 -0.79 -7.37 22.83
CA THR A 269 -0.81 -6.30 23.83
C THR A 269 0.32 -6.39 24.86
N PRO A 270 0.52 -7.51 25.59
CA PRO A 270 1.64 -7.63 26.53
C PRO A 270 3.01 -7.55 25.84
N ILE A 271 3.11 -8.01 24.58
CA ILE A 271 4.35 -7.98 23.80
C ILE A 271 4.73 -6.54 23.44
N PHE A 272 3.79 -5.77 22.89
CA PHE A 272 3.98 -4.37 22.50
C PHE A 272 4.17 -3.43 23.69
N ASN A 273 3.61 -3.77 24.85
CA ASN A 273 3.82 -3.03 26.10
C ASN A 273 5.09 -3.44 26.85
N HIS A 274 5.79 -4.50 26.43
CA HIS A 274 7.00 -4.96 27.10
C HIS A 274 8.14 -3.95 26.95
N ARG A 275 8.90 -3.76 28.04
CA ARG A 275 10.12 -2.95 28.07
C ARG A 275 11.19 -3.68 28.87
N PRO A 276 12.45 -3.75 28.42
CA PRO A 276 12.97 -3.16 27.17
C PRO A 276 12.48 -3.90 25.91
N LEU A 277 12.29 -3.17 24.81
CA LEU A 277 11.82 -3.74 23.54
C LEU A 277 12.72 -4.86 23.01
N SER A 278 14.04 -4.80 23.27
CA SER A 278 15.02 -5.80 22.85
C SER A 278 14.74 -7.23 23.35
N THR A 279 13.85 -7.38 24.33
CA THR A 279 13.44 -8.67 24.91
C THR A 279 11.94 -8.96 24.72
N ALA A 280 11.22 -8.13 23.95
CA ALA A 280 9.79 -8.32 23.71
C ALA A 280 9.49 -9.59 22.91
N ASP A 281 10.41 -9.99 22.03
CA ASP A 281 10.33 -11.23 21.27
C ASP A 281 10.27 -12.47 22.16
N GLU A 282 10.93 -12.47 23.32
CA GLU A 282 10.95 -13.61 24.25
C GLU A 282 9.55 -13.99 24.77
N LEU A 283 8.63 -13.03 24.83
CA LEU A 283 7.23 -13.26 25.18
C LEU A 283 6.45 -14.03 24.10
N THR A 284 6.99 -14.12 22.89
CA THR A 284 6.45 -14.96 21.81
C THR A 284 6.86 -16.44 21.98
N GLY A 285 7.76 -16.73 22.93
CA GLY A 285 8.32 -18.05 23.18
C GLY A 285 9.59 -18.35 22.37
N THR A 286 10.09 -17.40 21.59
CA THR A 286 11.33 -17.54 20.82
C THR A 286 12.06 -16.22 20.64
N GLN A 287 13.36 -16.27 20.40
CA GLN A 287 14.13 -15.09 19.99
C GLN A 287 14.05 -14.91 18.48
N VAL A 288 13.87 -13.67 18.03
CA VAL A 288 13.73 -13.32 16.62
C VAL A 288 14.91 -12.42 16.24
N ALA A 289 15.95 -13.03 15.67
CA ALA A 289 17.21 -12.35 15.39
C ALA A 289 17.01 -11.10 14.50
N LEU A 290 16.17 -11.21 13.47
CA LEU A 290 15.90 -10.10 12.56
C LEU A 290 15.21 -8.91 13.23
N TYR A 291 14.30 -9.17 14.18
CA TYR A 291 13.67 -8.12 14.97
C TYR A 291 14.69 -7.36 15.82
N ARG A 292 15.63 -8.08 16.45
CA ARG A 292 16.70 -7.48 17.25
C ARG A 292 17.63 -6.64 16.38
N GLN A 293 17.97 -7.11 15.17
CA GLN A 293 18.74 -6.32 14.20
C GLN A 293 18.02 -5.01 13.83
N PHE A 294 16.70 -5.03 13.64
CA PHE A 294 15.95 -3.80 13.39
C PHE A 294 16.05 -2.81 14.56
N LEU A 295 16.04 -3.29 15.81
CA LEU A 295 16.22 -2.47 17.00
C LEU A 295 17.65 -1.94 17.20
N GLU A 296 18.66 -2.69 16.74
CA GLU A 296 20.07 -2.29 16.80
C GLU A 296 20.41 -1.19 15.80
N HIS A 297 19.77 -1.19 14.63
CA HIS A 297 20.07 -0.27 13.53
C HIS A 297 18.95 0.77 13.33
N GLN A 298 18.83 1.73 14.26
CA GLN A 298 17.77 2.76 14.27
C GLN A 298 18.08 4.01 13.43
N THR A 299 19.26 4.07 12.82
CA THR A 299 19.63 5.10 11.84
C THR A 299 19.84 4.44 10.49
N ARG A 300 19.84 5.21 9.41
CA ARG A 300 20.21 4.74 8.07
C ARG A 300 21.74 4.60 7.96
N ASP A 301 22.28 3.74 8.82
CA ASP A 301 23.70 3.41 8.88
C ASP A 301 24.11 2.43 7.76
N ASP A 302 25.33 1.91 7.85
CA ASP A 302 25.88 1.02 6.83
C ASP A 302 25.11 -0.32 6.72
N TYR A 303 24.35 -0.71 7.75
CA TYR A 303 23.50 -1.89 7.67
C TYR A 303 22.41 -1.71 6.62
N TRP A 304 21.72 -0.55 6.62
CA TRP A 304 20.64 -0.24 5.68
C TRP A 304 21.14 0.27 4.32
N LYS A 305 22.27 0.99 4.29
CA LYS A 305 22.85 1.51 3.04
C LYS A 305 23.20 0.43 2.01
N ARG A 306 23.37 -0.83 2.42
CA ARG A 306 23.60 -1.97 1.50
C ARG A 306 22.45 -2.19 0.51
N ILE A 307 21.23 -1.87 0.94
CA ILE A 307 20.00 -2.08 0.16
C ILE A 307 19.31 -0.77 -0.21
N GLN A 308 19.69 0.36 0.38
CA GLN A 308 19.22 1.68 -0.03
C GLN A 308 19.76 2.06 -1.42
N PHE A 309 18.86 2.40 -2.34
CA PHE A 309 19.27 2.90 -3.66
C PHE A 309 19.77 4.34 -3.60
N THR A 310 20.77 4.62 -4.42
CA THR A 310 21.32 5.94 -4.72
C THR A 310 20.92 6.40 -6.12
N GLU A 311 21.15 7.67 -6.45
CA GLU A 311 20.93 8.18 -7.82
C GLU A 311 21.73 7.38 -8.86
N GLN A 312 22.95 6.95 -8.52
CA GLN A 312 23.83 6.20 -9.43
C GLN A 312 23.31 4.79 -9.73
N ASP A 313 22.61 4.17 -8.79
CA ASP A 313 21.97 2.87 -9.00
C ASP A 313 20.88 2.99 -10.08
N PHE A 314 20.07 4.06 -10.01
CA PHE A 314 19.00 4.31 -10.98
C PHE A 314 19.53 4.54 -12.40
N VAL A 315 20.59 5.34 -12.58
CA VAL A 315 21.24 5.56 -13.90
C VAL A 315 21.58 4.24 -14.61
N GLY A 316 21.89 3.21 -13.82
CA GLY A 316 22.27 1.90 -14.32
C GLY A 316 21.11 1.04 -14.84
N ILE A 317 19.86 1.40 -14.57
CA ILE A 317 18.68 0.59 -14.88
C ILE A 317 17.97 1.20 -16.10
N ASN A 318 18.05 0.48 -17.23
CA ASN A 318 17.53 0.88 -18.54
C ASN A 318 16.58 -0.16 -19.14
N ILE A 319 15.91 -0.94 -18.29
CA ILE A 319 14.91 -1.93 -18.69
C ILE A 319 13.49 -1.38 -18.49
N PRO A 320 12.50 -1.82 -19.27
CA PRO A 320 11.09 -1.52 -19.04
C PRO A 320 10.61 -1.94 -17.64
N VAL A 321 9.75 -1.11 -17.04
CA VAL A 321 9.21 -1.31 -15.68
C VAL A 321 7.70 -1.09 -15.66
N LEU A 322 6.95 -2.08 -15.16
CA LEU A 322 5.53 -1.94 -14.81
C LEU A 322 5.37 -1.88 -13.29
N THR A 323 5.23 -0.66 -12.76
CA THR A 323 5.10 -0.38 -11.32
C THR A 323 3.63 -0.39 -10.90
N THR A 324 3.30 -1.09 -9.82
CA THR A 324 1.94 -1.11 -9.25
C THR A 324 1.94 -0.84 -7.75
N THR A 325 1.03 0.00 -7.26
CA THR A 325 0.79 0.25 -5.82
C THR A 325 -0.65 0.69 -5.59
N GLY A 326 -1.00 1.07 -4.36
CA GLY A 326 -2.32 1.56 -3.97
C GLY A 326 -2.26 2.84 -3.13
N TRP A 327 -3.38 3.56 -3.04
CA TRP A 327 -3.53 4.70 -2.12
C TRP A 327 -3.50 4.27 -0.65
N PHE A 328 -3.89 3.02 -0.36
CA PHE A 328 -3.90 2.44 0.99
C PHE A 328 -2.80 1.40 1.16
N ASP A 329 -1.80 1.40 0.28
CA ASP A 329 -0.64 0.53 0.34
C ASP A 329 0.43 1.13 1.26
N VAL A 330 0.78 0.35 2.27
CA VAL A 330 1.83 0.68 3.25
C VAL A 330 3.20 0.84 2.59
N ASN A 331 3.42 0.17 1.45
CA ASN A 331 4.67 0.22 0.69
C ASN A 331 4.63 1.20 -0.50
N GLN A 332 3.57 2.02 -0.60
CA GLN A 332 3.49 3.08 -1.61
C GLN A 332 4.71 4.01 -1.58
N PRO A 333 5.24 4.44 -0.42
CA PRO A 333 6.38 5.35 -0.37
C PRO A 333 7.63 4.76 -1.03
N GLY A 334 7.94 3.49 -0.77
CA GLY A 334 9.02 2.74 -1.41
C GLY A 334 8.78 2.54 -2.90
N THR A 335 7.55 2.22 -3.28
CA THR A 335 7.19 2.01 -4.69
C THR A 335 7.38 3.28 -5.51
N LEU A 336 6.93 4.42 -4.98
CA LEU A 336 7.08 5.72 -5.63
C LEU A 336 8.52 6.26 -5.55
N PHE A 337 9.31 5.82 -4.57
CA PHE A 337 10.74 6.11 -4.54
C PHE A 337 11.47 5.52 -5.76
N TYR A 338 11.22 4.26 -6.13
CA TYR A 338 11.81 3.69 -7.34
C TYR A 338 11.29 4.34 -8.62
N TRP A 339 9.97 4.57 -8.71
CA TRP A 339 9.36 5.28 -9.84
C TRP A 339 10.01 6.64 -10.08
N ASN A 340 10.09 7.46 -9.03
CA ASN A 340 10.69 8.80 -9.11
C ASN A 340 12.20 8.72 -9.39
N GLY A 341 12.90 7.72 -8.84
CA GLY A 341 14.32 7.48 -9.05
C GLY A 341 14.67 7.22 -10.53
N ILE A 342 13.95 6.31 -11.19
CA ILE A 342 14.17 6.04 -12.62
C ILE A 342 13.69 7.23 -13.46
N LYS A 343 12.52 7.81 -13.17
CA LYS A 343 12.01 8.99 -13.89
C LYS A 343 13.01 10.16 -13.89
N LYS A 344 13.73 10.36 -12.78
CA LYS A 344 14.71 11.45 -12.62
C LYS A 344 16.05 11.15 -13.28
N ASN A 345 16.56 9.93 -13.13
CA ASN A 345 17.98 9.63 -13.38
C ASN A 345 18.23 8.80 -14.65
N SER A 346 17.21 8.12 -15.16
CA SER A 346 17.32 7.34 -16.39
C SER A 346 16.61 8.07 -17.53
N THR A 347 17.08 7.89 -18.76
CA THR A 347 16.31 8.31 -19.94
C THR A 347 15.07 7.43 -20.01
N PRO A 348 13.83 7.95 -19.92
CA PRO A 348 12.63 7.11 -19.79
C PRO A 348 12.46 6.17 -20.99
N SER A 349 12.97 4.94 -20.86
CA SER A 349 12.62 3.78 -21.67
C SER A 349 11.53 3.04 -20.92
N ASP A 350 10.28 3.24 -21.34
CA ASP A 350 9.17 2.37 -20.99
C ASP A 350 8.91 2.06 -19.50
N GLN A 351 8.55 3.11 -18.77
CA GLN A 351 7.97 3.03 -17.44
C GLN A 351 6.45 3.20 -17.47
N TYR A 352 5.78 2.36 -16.70
CA TYR A 352 4.33 2.34 -16.53
C TYR A 352 3.98 2.30 -15.04
N LEU A 353 2.95 3.04 -14.63
CA LEU A 353 2.50 3.12 -13.24
C LEU A 353 1.00 2.85 -13.14
N ILE A 354 0.60 2.03 -12.18
CA ILE A 354 -0.80 1.80 -11.82
C ILE A 354 -0.99 2.06 -10.33
N ILE A 355 -1.90 2.98 -9.99
CA ILE A 355 -2.29 3.24 -8.60
C ILE A 355 -3.80 3.10 -8.45
N GLY A 356 -4.24 2.04 -7.76
CA GLY A 356 -5.64 1.88 -7.39
C GLY A 356 -5.91 2.34 -5.95
N PRO A 357 -7.17 2.34 -5.50
CA PRO A 357 -7.47 2.55 -4.08
C PRO A 357 -7.32 1.23 -3.34
N TRP A 358 -6.17 0.59 -3.46
CA TRP A 358 -5.90 -0.72 -2.90
C TRP A 358 -5.15 -0.62 -1.57
N THR A 359 -5.50 -1.51 -0.64
CA THR A 359 -4.67 -1.81 0.53
C THR A 359 -3.44 -2.59 0.08
N HIS A 360 -2.49 -2.81 0.99
CA HIS A 360 -1.29 -3.61 0.71
C HIS A 360 -1.65 -4.95 0.01
N GLU A 361 -2.44 -5.83 0.67
CA GLU A 361 -2.87 -7.10 0.09
C GLU A 361 -3.71 -6.95 -1.18
N GLY A 362 -4.50 -5.88 -1.26
CA GLY A 362 -5.32 -5.57 -2.41
C GLY A 362 -4.54 -5.27 -3.68
N THR A 363 -3.30 -4.78 -3.57
CA THR A 363 -2.43 -4.60 -4.75
C THR A 363 -2.01 -5.93 -5.38
N PHE A 364 -1.98 -7.02 -4.61
CA PHE A 364 -1.74 -8.37 -5.13
C PHE A 364 -3.03 -9.01 -5.65
N LYS A 365 -4.15 -8.81 -4.94
CA LYS A 365 -5.46 -9.39 -5.25
C LYS A 365 -6.45 -8.33 -5.73
N THR A 366 -6.06 -7.57 -6.76
CA THR A 366 -6.82 -6.41 -7.25
C THR A 366 -8.24 -6.75 -7.72
N GLY A 367 -8.47 -7.99 -8.15
CA GLY A 367 -9.80 -8.50 -8.53
C GLY A 367 -10.70 -8.87 -7.34
N GLU A 368 -10.11 -9.16 -6.18
CA GLU A 368 -10.84 -9.54 -4.97
C GLU A 368 -11.14 -8.31 -4.08
N GLN A 369 -10.32 -7.25 -4.16
CA GLN A 369 -10.60 -6.03 -3.41
C GLN A 369 -11.74 -5.22 -4.04
N VAL A 370 -12.90 -5.33 -3.40
CA VAL A 370 -14.12 -4.62 -3.78
C VAL A 370 -14.37 -3.39 -2.89
N SER A 371 -15.29 -2.52 -3.30
CA SER A 371 -15.78 -1.41 -2.46
C SER A 371 -16.52 -1.94 -1.22
N PRO A 372 -16.41 -1.27 -0.08
CA PRO A 372 -15.55 -0.12 0.25
C PRO A 372 -14.13 -0.52 0.69
N VAL A 373 -13.21 0.46 0.76
CA VAL A 373 -12.01 0.33 1.60
C VAL A 373 -12.34 0.96 2.95
N GLY A 374 -12.42 0.14 3.99
CA GLY A 374 -13.00 0.58 5.27
C GLY A 374 -14.38 1.17 5.06
N ASP A 375 -14.55 2.44 5.39
CA ASP A 375 -15.79 3.19 5.21
C ASP A 375 -15.81 4.04 3.93
N LEU A 376 -14.72 4.08 3.14
CA LEU A 376 -14.61 4.86 1.91
C LEU A 376 -15.20 4.10 0.70
N PRO A 377 -16.26 4.62 0.06
CA PRO A 377 -16.79 4.03 -1.16
C PRO A 377 -15.80 4.17 -2.33
N VAL A 378 -15.45 3.04 -2.94
CA VAL A 378 -14.57 2.97 -4.12
C VAL A 378 -15.10 1.92 -5.12
N PRO A 379 -16.22 2.18 -5.81
CA PRO A 379 -16.75 1.25 -6.81
C PRO A 379 -15.85 1.18 -8.07
N GLY A 380 -15.88 0.04 -8.78
CA GLY A 380 -15.17 -0.12 -10.06
C GLY A 380 -13.65 -0.15 -9.96
N THR A 381 -13.13 -0.64 -8.84
CA THR A 381 -11.69 -0.69 -8.53
C THR A 381 -10.98 -1.88 -9.13
N GLN A 382 -11.72 -2.92 -9.48
CA GLN A 382 -11.15 -4.15 -9.99
C GLN A 382 -10.44 -3.88 -11.31
N LYS A 383 -9.16 -4.25 -11.35
CA LYS A 383 -8.36 -4.36 -12.57
C LYS A 383 -7.79 -5.76 -12.66
N ASP A 384 -7.79 -6.32 -13.86
CA ASP A 384 -7.07 -7.56 -14.14
C ASP A 384 -5.57 -7.25 -14.29
N LEU A 385 -4.87 -7.26 -13.16
CA LEU A 385 -3.45 -6.98 -13.11
C LEU A 385 -2.63 -8.09 -13.79
N LEU A 386 -3.05 -9.34 -13.69
CA LEU A 386 -2.40 -10.48 -14.35
C LEU A 386 -2.47 -10.35 -15.87
N ALA A 387 -3.63 -9.99 -16.44
CA ALA A 387 -3.74 -9.73 -17.88
C ALA A 387 -2.92 -8.51 -18.32
N THR A 388 -2.81 -7.49 -17.47
CA THR A 388 -1.96 -6.31 -17.72
C THR A 388 -0.48 -6.68 -17.75
N GLN A 389 -0.02 -7.48 -16.77
CA GLN A 389 1.33 -8.02 -16.71
C GLN A 389 1.61 -8.94 -17.90
N LEU A 390 0.65 -9.80 -18.31
CA LEU A 390 0.78 -10.62 -19.51
C LEU A 390 0.95 -9.79 -20.78
N ALA A 391 0.17 -8.71 -20.95
CA ALA A 391 0.31 -7.81 -22.10
C ALA A 391 1.69 -7.14 -22.11
N PHE A 392 2.16 -6.67 -20.95
CA PHE A 392 3.51 -6.11 -20.77
C PHE A 392 4.60 -7.13 -21.12
N PHE A 393 4.53 -8.35 -20.58
CA PHE A 393 5.49 -9.41 -20.88
C PHE A 393 5.44 -9.87 -22.34
N ASN A 394 4.26 -9.98 -22.95
CA ASN A 394 4.16 -10.32 -24.37
C ASN A 394 4.88 -9.28 -25.23
N TYR A 395 4.70 -8.00 -24.92
CA TYR A 395 5.37 -6.93 -25.65
C TYR A 395 6.90 -6.97 -25.49
N TYR A 396 7.42 -7.12 -24.27
CA TYR A 396 8.87 -7.04 -24.06
C TYR A 396 9.61 -8.36 -24.22
N LEU A 397 9.03 -9.50 -23.83
CA LEU A 397 9.72 -10.79 -23.85
C LEU A 397 9.51 -11.57 -25.15
N LYS A 398 8.36 -11.41 -25.84
CA LYS A 398 8.08 -12.14 -27.09
C LYS A 398 8.33 -11.34 -28.34
N ASN A 399 8.14 -10.02 -28.31
CA ASN A 399 8.43 -9.20 -29.49
C ASN A 399 9.93 -8.92 -29.49
N SER A 400 10.64 -9.43 -30.51
CA SER A 400 11.99 -8.99 -30.81
C SER A 400 11.89 -7.71 -31.65
N THR A 401 12.03 -6.53 -31.04
CA THR A 401 12.62 -5.42 -31.80
C THR A 401 14.10 -5.73 -31.91
N ASP A 402 14.45 -6.51 -32.92
CA ASP A 402 15.82 -6.82 -33.28
C ASP A 402 16.55 -5.50 -33.61
N SER A 403 17.54 -5.08 -32.81
CA SER A 403 18.66 -4.17 -33.15
C SER A 403 19.38 -3.48 -31.96
N SER A 404 19.84 -4.20 -30.91
CA SER A 404 20.96 -3.66 -30.08
C SER A 404 21.72 -4.63 -29.15
N HIS A 405 21.48 -5.95 -29.16
CA HIS A 405 22.43 -6.88 -28.56
C HIS A 405 23.33 -7.48 -29.65
N PRO A 406 24.67 -7.46 -29.51
CA PRO A 406 25.56 -7.90 -30.56
C PRO A 406 25.52 -9.42 -30.67
N ALA A 407 24.63 -9.92 -31.52
CA ALA A 407 24.91 -11.15 -32.24
C ALA A 407 26.15 -10.90 -33.11
N VAL A 408 27.13 -11.78 -32.99
CA VAL A 408 28.37 -11.78 -33.78
C VAL A 408 28.01 -11.79 -35.27
N ASN A 409 28.19 -10.66 -35.94
CA ASN A 409 27.87 -10.51 -37.36
C ASN A 409 28.99 -11.06 -38.25
N ASN A 410 28.63 -11.91 -39.21
CA ASN A 410 29.40 -12.14 -40.42
C ASN A 410 28.60 -11.62 -41.64
N SER A 411 29.19 -10.63 -42.31
CA SER A 411 29.02 -10.19 -43.71
C SER A 411 27.68 -9.61 -44.21
N ASN A 412 27.76 -8.31 -44.54
CA ASN A 412 27.37 -7.62 -45.79
C ASN A 412 26.00 -7.89 -46.44
N SER A 413 25.14 -6.87 -46.50
CA SER A 413 25.02 -6.01 -47.71
C SER A 413 23.99 -4.89 -47.54
N SER A 414 24.11 -3.93 -48.44
CA SER A 414 23.69 -2.53 -48.43
C SER A 414 22.24 -2.20 -48.83
N SER A 415 21.74 -1.11 -48.24
CA SER A 415 21.09 0.04 -48.91
C SER A 415 19.54 0.11 -49.07
N PRO A 416 18.97 1.33 -49.18
CA PRO A 416 17.88 1.82 -48.33
C PRO A 416 16.62 2.28 -49.10
N ASN A 417 15.57 2.77 -48.40
CA ASN A 417 14.76 3.93 -48.82
C ASN A 417 13.70 4.38 -47.77
N THR A 418 13.89 5.62 -47.29
CA THR A 418 12.94 6.77 -47.10
C THR A 418 11.48 6.62 -47.60
N ILE A 419 10.38 7.04 -46.93
CA ILE A 419 9.82 8.41 -46.57
C ILE A 419 8.26 8.23 -46.45
N PRO A 420 7.37 9.12 -45.90
CA PRO A 420 7.36 10.02 -44.74
C PRO A 420 6.04 9.92 -43.88
N SER A 421 5.94 10.83 -42.91
CA SER A 421 4.81 11.23 -42.05
C SER A 421 3.50 11.70 -42.74
N ASN A 422 2.34 11.45 -42.11
CA ASN A 422 1.27 12.47 -41.98
C ASN A 422 0.20 12.12 -40.91
N ASN A 423 -0.30 13.19 -40.29
CA ASN A 423 -1.20 13.27 -39.13
C ASN A 423 -2.71 13.20 -39.45
N ASN A 424 -3.51 13.11 -38.36
CA ASN A 424 -4.96 13.37 -38.17
C ASN A 424 -5.87 12.14 -38.41
N THR A 425 -6.83 11.75 -37.54
CA THR A 425 -7.77 12.54 -36.72
C THR A 425 -8.58 11.64 -35.74
N THR A 426 -9.12 12.28 -34.68
CA THR A 426 -10.39 12.04 -33.93
C THR A 426 -10.59 10.85 -32.95
N LEU A 427 -10.94 11.25 -31.71
CA LEU A 427 -11.56 10.47 -30.63
C LEU A 427 -13.03 10.11 -30.93
N SER A 428 -13.41 8.87 -30.66
CA SER A 428 -14.68 8.53 -29.99
C SER A 428 -14.73 7.07 -29.53
N ASN A 429 -15.07 6.89 -28.24
CA ASN A 429 -15.75 5.77 -27.59
C ASN A 429 -15.02 4.44 -27.29
N ILE A 430 -14.86 4.26 -25.98
CA ILE A 430 -14.51 3.07 -25.22
C ILE A 430 -15.74 2.16 -25.09
N ASN A 431 -15.61 0.85 -25.40
CA ASN A 431 -16.04 -0.27 -24.53
C ASN A 431 -15.89 -1.63 -25.23
N ARG A 432 -15.28 -2.58 -24.50
CA ARG A 432 -14.86 -3.96 -24.84
C ARG A 432 -13.42 -4.11 -25.33
N THR A 433 -12.50 -4.27 -24.39
CA THR A 433 -11.19 -4.88 -24.66
C THR A 433 -11.36 -6.39 -24.72
N ASN A 434 -11.53 -6.93 -25.94
CA ASN A 434 -11.10 -8.29 -26.24
C ASN A 434 -9.57 -8.29 -26.14
N THR A 435 -9.00 -8.88 -25.10
CA THR A 435 -7.55 -9.02 -24.89
C THR A 435 -6.97 -10.22 -25.66
N SER A 436 -7.36 -10.36 -26.93
CA SER A 436 -6.84 -11.41 -27.80
C SER A 436 -6.63 -10.87 -29.20
N ASP A 437 -5.82 -9.82 -29.39
CA ASP A 437 -5.39 -9.47 -30.74
C ASP A 437 -3.98 -8.84 -30.77
N THR A 438 -3.11 -9.55 -31.49
CA THR A 438 -1.80 -9.19 -32.02
C THR A 438 -0.59 -9.22 -31.05
N LEU A 439 0.15 -10.33 -31.13
CA LEU A 439 1.56 -10.47 -30.74
C LEU A 439 2.52 -9.48 -31.47
N ASN A 440 2.03 -8.45 -32.17
CA ASN A 440 2.80 -7.48 -32.94
C ASN A 440 2.22 -6.05 -32.88
N GLY A 441 1.23 -5.79 -32.01
CA GLY A 441 0.65 -4.45 -31.82
C GLY A 441 1.42 -3.58 -30.81
N PRO A 442 1.25 -2.24 -30.83
CA PRO A 442 1.82 -1.37 -29.81
C PRO A 442 1.25 -1.72 -28.42
N LEU A 443 2.09 -1.70 -27.38
CA LEU A 443 1.64 -1.85 -26.00
C LEU A 443 0.70 -0.70 -25.63
N ASN A 444 -0.60 -0.98 -25.58
CA ASN A 444 -1.62 0.02 -25.28
C ASN A 444 -1.80 0.19 -23.76
N LEU A 445 -0.72 0.55 -23.07
CA LEU A 445 -0.73 0.91 -21.65
C LEU A 445 -0.42 2.40 -21.48
N PRO A 446 -1.27 3.17 -20.78
CA PRO A 446 -0.96 4.54 -20.39
C PRO A 446 0.29 4.59 -19.50
N ARG A 447 1.07 5.67 -19.59
CA ARG A 447 2.28 5.86 -18.76
C ARG A 447 1.97 5.84 -17.27
N ALA A 448 0.85 6.44 -16.86
CA ALA A 448 0.31 6.24 -15.54
C ALA A 448 -1.21 6.09 -15.61
N THR A 449 -1.76 5.17 -14.82
CA THR A 449 -3.20 4.95 -14.65
C THR A 449 -3.52 5.01 -13.17
N VAL A 450 -4.34 5.97 -12.75
CA VAL A 450 -4.60 6.22 -11.33
C VAL A 450 -6.10 6.29 -11.05
N TYR A 451 -6.53 5.80 -9.88
CA TYR A 451 -7.90 5.92 -9.43
C TYR A 451 -8.09 7.21 -8.62
N ILE A 452 -9.16 7.95 -8.87
CA ILE A 452 -9.50 9.16 -8.11
C ILE A 452 -10.63 8.82 -7.15
N THR A 453 -10.29 8.74 -5.86
CA THR A 453 -11.27 8.57 -4.78
C THR A 453 -12.10 9.85 -4.61
N GLY A 454 -13.27 9.76 -3.95
CA GLY A 454 -14.27 10.84 -3.93
C GLY A 454 -15.11 10.90 -5.21
N LEU A 455 -14.48 10.87 -6.39
CA LEU A 455 -15.18 10.75 -7.69
C LEU A 455 -15.40 9.31 -8.16
N SER A 456 -14.64 8.36 -7.62
CA SER A 456 -14.70 6.95 -7.98
C SER A 456 -14.42 6.67 -9.46
N LYS A 457 -13.34 7.25 -10.01
CA LYS A 457 -13.00 7.17 -11.44
C LYS A 457 -11.54 6.85 -11.70
N TRP A 458 -11.26 5.96 -12.65
CA TRP A 458 -9.93 5.80 -13.22
C TRP A 458 -9.61 6.90 -14.23
N ILE A 459 -8.38 7.41 -14.20
CA ILE A 459 -7.85 8.31 -15.22
C ILE A 459 -6.50 7.83 -15.72
N ASN A 460 -6.18 8.25 -16.95
CA ASN A 460 -4.89 8.02 -17.57
C ASN A 460 -4.10 9.32 -17.58
N LEU A 461 -2.82 9.24 -17.28
CA LEU A 461 -1.88 10.34 -17.23
C LEU A 461 -0.68 10.04 -18.13
N THR A 462 -0.14 11.09 -18.73
CA THR A 462 1.11 11.02 -19.50
C THR A 462 2.34 10.99 -18.60
N THR A 463 2.21 11.48 -17.36
CA THR A 463 3.25 11.45 -16.34
C THR A 463 2.64 11.52 -14.93
N TYR A 464 3.34 10.98 -13.95
CA TYR A 464 2.97 11.06 -12.54
C TYR A 464 4.17 11.52 -11.68
N PRO A 465 3.98 12.44 -10.71
CA PRO A 465 2.78 13.26 -10.52
C PRO A 465 2.44 14.12 -11.75
N PRO A 466 1.18 14.57 -11.93
CA PRO A 466 0.80 15.46 -13.01
C PRO A 466 1.60 16.77 -12.99
N GLN A 467 1.99 17.29 -14.15
CA GLN A 467 2.75 18.55 -14.25
C GLN A 467 1.94 19.78 -13.82
N ASP A 468 0.63 19.75 -14.03
CA ASP A 468 -0.27 20.87 -13.71
C ASP A 468 -0.56 20.99 -12.19
N MET A 469 -0.06 20.07 -11.37
CA MET A 469 -0.26 20.07 -9.92
C MET A 469 0.47 21.24 -9.24
N ASN A 470 -0.25 21.98 -8.39
CA ASN A 470 0.30 23.05 -7.57
C ASN A 470 0.29 22.68 -6.10
N ILE A 471 1.46 22.72 -5.45
CA ILE A 471 1.53 22.61 -3.99
C ILE A 471 0.94 23.88 -3.38
N THR A 472 -0.24 23.74 -2.78
CA THR A 472 -1.04 24.84 -2.23
C THR A 472 -1.11 24.70 -0.71
N PRO A 473 -0.64 25.68 0.06
CA PRO A 473 -0.67 25.63 1.51
C PRO A 473 -2.07 25.94 2.05
N LEU A 474 -2.44 25.20 3.09
CA LEU A 474 -3.62 25.42 3.91
C LEU A 474 -3.14 25.61 5.36
N TYR A 475 -3.20 26.85 5.84
CA TYR A 475 -2.56 27.29 7.08
C TYR A 475 -3.40 26.93 8.31
N LEU A 476 -2.75 26.38 9.33
CA LEU A 476 -3.35 26.07 10.63
C LEU A 476 -3.57 27.37 11.40
N ASN A 477 -4.73 27.54 12.02
CA ASN A 477 -5.04 28.67 12.91
C ASN A 477 -5.99 28.22 14.01
N SER A 478 -6.03 28.96 15.12
CA SER A 478 -6.97 28.72 16.21
C SER A 478 -7.12 29.94 17.11
N ARG A 479 -7.98 29.84 18.14
CA ARG A 479 -8.00 30.78 19.28
C ARG A 479 -7.33 30.15 20.53
N GLY A 480 -6.38 29.25 20.32
CA GLY A 480 -5.56 28.60 21.35
C GLY A 480 -6.17 27.35 21.98
N GLN A 481 -7.24 26.81 21.38
CA GLN A 481 -7.92 25.60 21.86
C GLN A 481 -8.32 24.70 20.69
N ALA A 482 -7.36 24.33 19.82
CA ALA A 482 -7.60 23.37 18.75
C ALA A 482 -7.77 21.91 19.25
N ASN A 483 -7.62 21.64 20.55
CA ASN A 483 -7.79 20.31 21.12
C ASN A 483 -9.23 19.82 20.92
N THR A 484 -9.36 18.55 20.55
CA THR A 484 -10.61 17.82 20.33
C THR A 484 -11.44 18.29 19.12
N LEU A 485 -12.42 17.49 18.70
CA LEU A 485 -13.39 17.82 17.66
C LEU A 485 -14.17 19.11 17.93
N ASN A 486 -14.40 19.44 19.21
CA ASN A 486 -15.13 20.64 19.64
C ASN A 486 -14.21 21.86 19.84
N GLY A 487 -12.92 21.72 19.51
CA GLY A 487 -11.96 22.80 19.54
C GLY A 487 -12.24 23.90 18.50
N ASN A 488 -11.43 24.95 18.54
CA ASN A 488 -11.54 26.12 17.68
C ASN A 488 -10.44 26.20 16.60
N GLY A 489 -9.85 25.07 16.24
CA GLY A 489 -8.86 24.96 15.17
C GLY A 489 -9.51 25.02 13.79
N PHE A 490 -8.97 25.85 12.91
CA PHE A 490 -9.46 26.00 11.53
C PHE A 490 -8.32 26.06 10.53
N LEU A 491 -8.64 25.69 9.29
CA LEU A 491 -7.74 25.67 8.15
C LEU A 491 -8.16 26.73 7.13
N GLN A 492 -7.21 27.49 6.60
CA GLN A 492 -7.48 28.56 5.63
C GLN A 492 -6.42 28.67 4.54
N TRP A 493 -6.85 29.05 3.33
CA TRP A 493 -5.99 29.15 2.14
C TRP A 493 -5.06 30.36 2.16
N ASN A 494 -5.45 31.43 2.87
CA ASN A 494 -4.70 32.67 2.98
C ASN A 494 -4.09 32.79 4.37
N LEU A 495 -2.87 33.32 4.45
CA LEU A 495 -2.25 33.73 5.72
C LEU A 495 -3.05 34.91 6.31
N THR A 496 -3.56 34.77 7.53
CA THR A 496 -4.14 35.88 8.29
C THR A 496 -3.04 36.78 8.84
N SER A 497 -3.18 38.09 8.67
CA SER A 497 -2.24 39.11 9.16
C SER A 497 -2.57 39.68 10.54
N ALA A 498 -3.57 39.14 11.26
CA ALA A 498 -4.09 39.70 12.51
C ALA A 498 -3.92 38.75 13.71
N ASN A 499 -2.83 38.91 14.49
CA ASN A 499 -2.60 38.14 15.71
C ASN A 499 -3.09 38.87 16.97
N ALA A 500 -3.48 38.10 18.00
CA ALA A 500 -3.62 38.62 19.36
C ALA A 500 -2.26 39.08 19.89
N SER A 501 -2.15 40.35 20.31
CA SER A 501 -0.98 40.84 21.03
C SER A 501 -0.75 40.01 22.30
N SER A 502 0.50 39.66 22.57
CA SER A 502 1.01 38.80 23.65
C SER A 502 0.71 39.24 25.10
N ASN A 503 -0.20 40.19 25.33
CA ASN A 503 -0.57 40.64 26.67
C ASN A 503 -1.87 39.97 27.13
N SER A 504 -1.69 38.93 27.95
CA SER A 504 -2.71 38.22 28.69
C SER A 504 -3.45 39.15 29.67
N SER A 505 -4.48 39.86 29.24
CA SER A 505 -5.45 40.52 30.15
C SER A 505 -6.81 40.85 29.53
N ALA A 506 -6.99 40.74 28.21
CA ALA A 506 -8.21 41.23 27.54
C ALA A 506 -9.05 40.10 26.92
N VAL A 507 -9.41 39.08 27.70
CA VAL A 507 -10.51 38.17 27.35
C VAL A 507 -11.74 38.58 28.16
N ASN A 508 -12.22 39.81 27.94
CA ASN A 508 -13.49 40.31 28.49
C ASN A 508 -14.04 41.47 27.65
N SER A 509 -13.92 41.37 26.33
CA SER A 509 -14.65 42.24 25.41
C SER A 509 -15.36 41.36 24.39
N THR A 510 -16.68 41.42 24.40
CA THR A 510 -17.62 40.69 23.54
C THR A 510 -17.57 41.13 22.06
N SER A 511 -16.47 41.71 21.60
CA SER A 511 -16.34 42.29 20.24
C SER A 511 -15.03 41.99 19.50
N SER A 512 -14.25 40.97 19.86
CA SER A 512 -13.03 40.60 19.10
C SER A 512 -13.18 39.26 18.37
N THR A 513 -13.91 39.23 17.26
CA THR A 513 -14.13 38.01 16.46
C THR A 513 -12.92 37.56 15.63
N ASN A 514 -11.85 38.34 15.57
CA ASN A 514 -10.74 38.18 14.60
C ASN A 514 -9.36 37.92 15.23
N LEU A 515 -9.26 37.58 16.52
CA LEU A 515 -7.97 37.32 17.15
C LEU A 515 -7.61 35.84 17.05
N THR A 516 -6.52 35.53 16.34
CA THR A 516 -5.88 34.20 16.36
C THR A 516 -4.87 34.13 17.51
N ALA A 517 -4.76 32.96 18.14
CA ALA A 517 -3.67 32.65 19.06
C ALA A 517 -2.39 32.35 18.27
N ASN A 518 -1.23 32.38 18.93
CA ASN A 518 0.05 32.06 18.29
C ASN A 518 0.34 30.55 18.23
N SER A 519 -0.36 29.73 19.04
CA SER A 519 -0.07 28.30 19.17
C SER A 519 -1.23 27.54 19.83
N ASP A 520 -1.21 26.22 19.68
CA ASP A 520 -2.00 25.26 20.48
C ASP A 520 -1.07 24.31 21.25
N SER A 521 -1.53 23.70 22.33
CA SER A 521 -0.72 22.77 23.12
C SER A 521 -1.51 21.57 23.62
N TYR A 522 -0.82 20.45 23.80
CA TYR A 522 -1.39 19.24 24.39
C TYR A 522 -0.34 18.46 25.19
N THR A 523 -0.82 17.60 26.08
CA THR A 523 0.01 16.72 26.89
C THR A 523 0.02 15.33 26.26
N TYR A 524 1.21 14.81 25.95
CA TYR A 524 1.41 13.46 25.49
C TYR A 524 1.89 12.57 26.64
N ASP A 525 1.13 11.51 26.92
CA ASP A 525 1.48 10.46 27.88
C ASP A 525 1.75 9.14 27.14
N PRO A 526 3.00 8.63 27.14
CA PRO A 526 3.34 7.34 26.52
C PRO A 526 2.59 6.13 27.11
N ALA A 527 2.01 6.24 28.30
CA ALA A 527 1.19 5.20 28.92
C ALA A 527 -0.29 5.24 28.46
N ASN A 528 -0.72 6.33 27.83
CA ASN A 528 -2.04 6.47 27.22
C ASN A 528 -1.91 6.99 25.77
N PRO A 529 -1.24 6.24 24.88
CA PRO A 529 -1.07 6.66 23.50
C PRO A 529 -2.42 6.69 22.76
N ARG A 530 -2.53 7.56 21.76
CA ARG A 530 -3.67 7.62 20.85
C ARG A 530 -3.84 6.26 20.14
N PRO A 531 -5.00 5.61 20.30
CA PRO A 531 -5.24 4.31 19.68
C PRO A 531 -5.51 4.45 18.18
N VAL A 532 -5.11 3.44 17.43
CA VAL A 532 -5.48 3.19 16.02
C VAL A 532 -5.87 1.73 15.84
N THR A 533 -6.75 1.49 14.88
CA THR A 533 -7.12 0.13 14.49
C THR A 533 -6.03 -0.47 13.61
N SER A 534 -5.35 -1.51 14.08
CA SER A 534 -4.40 -2.26 13.26
C SER A 534 -5.13 -2.90 12.06
N GLY A 535 -4.58 -2.75 10.86
CA GLY A 535 -5.22 -3.21 9.62
C GLY A 535 -6.47 -2.41 9.22
N GLY A 536 -6.82 -1.35 9.95
CA GLY A 536 -7.85 -0.40 9.53
C GLY A 536 -7.33 0.51 8.42
N TYR A 537 -8.19 0.83 7.46
CA TYR A 537 -7.92 1.80 6.40
C TYR A 537 -9.19 2.61 6.19
N ALA A 538 -9.08 3.92 6.05
CA ALA A 538 -10.21 4.79 5.73
C ALA A 538 -11.47 4.55 6.60
N ILE A 539 -11.26 4.33 7.90
CA ILE A 539 -12.33 4.13 8.88
C ILE A 539 -12.77 5.46 9.51
N ASN A 540 -14.02 5.50 9.96
CA ASN A 540 -14.55 6.67 10.66
C ASN A 540 -13.79 6.96 11.96
N SER A 541 -13.18 8.13 12.04
CA SER A 541 -12.21 8.48 13.10
C SER A 541 -12.79 9.21 14.32
N ILE A 542 -14.12 9.39 14.39
CA ILE A 542 -14.78 10.23 15.40
C ILE A 542 -14.44 9.88 16.86
N SER A 543 -14.10 8.62 17.15
CA SER A 543 -13.75 8.16 18.49
C SER A 543 -12.42 8.72 18.99
N THR A 544 -11.48 9.00 18.08
CA THR A 544 -10.14 9.51 18.42
C THR A 544 -10.08 11.04 18.45
N GLU A 545 -10.96 11.71 17.70
CA GLU A 545 -11.00 13.17 17.61
C GLU A 545 -11.40 13.86 18.91
N ASN A 546 -12.02 13.16 19.86
CA ASN A 546 -12.44 13.75 21.14
C ASN A 546 -11.34 13.75 22.22
N ARG A 547 -10.15 13.22 21.92
CA ARG A 547 -9.05 13.19 22.90
C ARG A 547 -8.37 14.55 23.03
N SER A 548 -7.99 14.90 24.26
CA SER A 548 -7.31 16.17 24.56
C SER A 548 -5.89 16.25 23.98
N ASP A 549 -5.27 15.11 23.67
CA ASP A 549 -3.96 14.99 23.01
C ASP A 549 -4.04 14.93 21.47
N VAL A 550 -5.19 15.29 20.91
CA VAL A 550 -5.41 15.41 19.47
C VAL A 550 -5.85 16.85 19.17
N LEU A 551 -5.04 17.55 18.37
CA LEU A 551 -5.39 18.86 17.81
C LEU A 551 -6.15 18.66 16.49
N VAL A 552 -7.26 19.34 16.32
CA VAL A 552 -8.14 19.24 15.16
C VAL A 552 -8.26 20.60 14.48
N TYR A 553 -7.93 20.66 13.18
CA TYR A 553 -8.08 21.83 12.34
C TYR A 553 -8.95 21.48 11.13
N THR A 554 -10.02 22.25 10.89
CA THR A 554 -10.97 21.95 9.80
C THR A 554 -11.23 23.19 8.94
N THR A 555 -11.39 23.01 7.63
CA THR A 555 -11.87 24.10 6.76
C THR A 555 -13.34 24.42 7.04
N THR A 556 -13.85 25.53 6.49
CA THR A 556 -15.29 25.66 6.24
C THR A 556 -15.73 24.59 5.23
N ALA A 557 -17.04 24.37 5.13
CA ALA A 557 -17.58 23.57 4.03
C ALA A 557 -17.10 24.15 2.70
N LEU A 558 -16.60 23.29 1.82
CA LEU A 558 -16.10 23.69 0.51
C LEU A 558 -17.28 24.10 -0.37
N GLU A 559 -17.18 25.27 -0.99
CA GLU A 559 -18.18 25.72 -1.97
C GLU A 559 -17.95 25.04 -3.33
N GLU A 560 -16.69 24.79 -3.67
CA GLU A 560 -16.24 24.18 -4.92
C GLU A 560 -15.40 22.92 -4.64
N PRO A 561 -15.36 21.95 -5.56
CA PRO A 561 -14.56 20.74 -5.34
C PRO A 561 -13.07 21.06 -5.30
N VAL A 562 -12.35 20.40 -4.41
CA VAL A 562 -10.87 20.46 -4.34
C VAL A 562 -10.31 19.11 -4.74
N MET A 563 -9.66 19.05 -5.89
CA MET A 563 -8.96 17.85 -6.37
C MET A 563 -7.50 17.88 -5.93
N ILE A 564 -7.05 16.83 -5.25
CA ILE A 564 -5.64 16.59 -4.93
C ILE A 564 -5.13 15.35 -5.68
N LEU A 565 -3.92 15.45 -6.23
CA LEU A 565 -3.28 14.33 -6.91
C LEU A 565 -1.74 14.44 -6.86
N GLY A 566 -1.13 13.71 -5.91
CA GLY A 566 0.32 13.72 -5.68
C GLY A 566 0.66 13.68 -4.19
N PRO A 567 1.88 14.11 -3.78
CA PRO A 567 2.36 14.04 -2.41
C PRO A 567 1.68 15.07 -1.50
N VAL A 568 1.15 14.60 -0.36
CA VAL A 568 0.59 15.43 0.71
C VAL A 568 1.59 15.52 1.87
N THR A 569 1.75 16.70 2.45
CA THR A 569 2.69 16.91 3.56
C THR A 569 2.16 17.92 4.56
N VAL A 570 2.48 17.73 5.83
CA VAL A 570 2.27 18.71 6.89
C VAL A 570 3.63 19.30 7.29
N GLU A 571 3.74 20.62 7.29
CA GLU A 571 4.88 21.33 7.88
C GLU A 571 4.43 22.01 9.16
N VAL A 572 5.06 21.67 10.28
CA VAL A 572 4.73 22.25 11.59
C VAL A 572 5.97 22.82 12.26
N TYR A 573 5.80 23.98 12.87
CA TYR A 573 6.72 24.53 13.85
C TYR A 573 6.25 24.09 15.22
N ALA A 574 7.09 23.33 15.93
CA ALA A 574 6.70 22.74 17.19
C ALA A 574 7.83 22.77 18.23
N ALA A 575 7.45 22.78 19.49
CA ALA A 575 8.34 22.60 20.62
C ALA A 575 7.83 21.47 21.51
N SER A 576 8.75 20.80 22.20
CA SER A 576 8.45 19.79 23.21
C SER A 576 9.17 20.12 24.51
N THR A 577 8.58 19.78 25.65
CA THR A 577 9.31 19.78 26.93
C THR A 577 10.27 18.60 27.08
N ALA A 578 10.21 17.63 26.18
CA ALA A 578 11.05 16.44 26.17
C ALA A 578 12.30 16.59 25.31
N ARG A 579 13.24 15.65 25.47
CA ARG A 579 14.47 15.56 24.66
C ARG A 579 14.25 14.81 23.34
N ASP A 580 13.13 14.11 23.22
CA ASP A 580 12.65 13.48 22.00
C ASP A 580 11.12 13.28 22.14
N THR A 581 10.42 13.17 21.03
CA THR A 581 8.98 12.88 20.97
C THR A 581 8.64 12.50 19.53
N ASP A 582 7.42 12.04 19.27
CA ASP A 582 6.91 11.88 17.92
C ASP A 582 5.87 12.98 17.61
N PHE A 583 5.75 13.35 16.33
CA PHE A 583 4.62 14.09 15.79
C PHE A 583 3.95 13.25 14.70
N VAL A 584 2.65 13.06 14.83
CA VAL A 584 1.82 12.24 13.95
C VAL A 584 0.71 13.12 13.40
N ALA A 585 0.42 12.98 12.10
CA ALA A 585 -0.62 13.76 11.44
C ALA A 585 -1.48 12.91 10.51
N ARG A 586 -2.76 13.30 10.38
CA ARG A 586 -3.73 12.64 9.48
C ARG A 586 -4.55 13.67 8.73
N ILE A 587 -4.88 13.37 7.47
CA ILE A 587 -5.80 14.16 6.65
C ILE A 587 -7.08 13.37 6.43
N MET A 588 -8.22 14.03 6.62
CA MET A 588 -9.54 13.41 6.51
C MET A 588 -10.46 14.22 5.60
N ASP A 589 -11.35 13.49 4.92
CA ASP A 589 -12.53 14.03 4.27
C ASP A 589 -13.74 13.97 5.22
N VAL A 590 -14.29 15.14 5.57
CA VAL A 590 -15.47 15.26 6.43
C VAL A 590 -16.70 15.48 5.56
N TYR A 591 -17.58 14.49 5.56
CA TYR A 591 -18.81 14.50 4.79
C TYR A 591 -19.86 15.44 5.42
N PRO A 592 -20.84 15.94 4.65
CA PRO A 592 -21.92 16.79 5.17
C PRO A 592 -22.74 16.16 6.31
N ASN A 593 -22.83 14.83 6.34
CA ASN A 593 -23.53 14.08 7.38
C ASN A 593 -22.69 13.87 8.67
N GLY A 594 -21.44 14.33 8.70
CA GLY A 594 -20.52 14.19 9.83
C GLY A 594 -19.59 12.96 9.78
N THR A 595 -19.76 12.05 8.82
CA THR A 595 -18.80 10.94 8.61
C THR A 595 -17.43 11.52 8.28
N THR A 596 -16.37 11.03 8.95
CA THR A 596 -15.00 11.55 8.77
C THR A 596 -14.06 10.42 8.37
N ILE A 597 -13.56 10.46 7.14
CA ILE A 597 -12.77 9.38 6.53
C ILE A 597 -11.30 9.76 6.43
N ASN A 598 -10.42 8.94 7.02
CA ASN A 598 -8.96 9.06 6.85
C ASN A 598 -8.54 8.68 5.42
N LEU A 599 -7.76 9.54 4.77
CA LEU A 599 -7.29 9.33 3.39
C LEU A 599 -5.85 8.80 3.31
N GLY A 600 -5.14 8.72 4.44
CA GLY A 600 -3.77 8.21 4.51
C GLY A 600 -3.64 6.75 4.12
N ASN A 601 -2.47 6.37 3.61
CA ASN A 601 -2.12 4.97 3.34
C ASN A 601 -2.03 4.09 4.60
N PHE A 602 -1.98 4.73 5.78
CA PHE A 602 -2.04 4.10 7.09
C PHE A 602 -3.12 4.74 7.96
N GLU A 603 -3.72 3.95 8.85
CA GLU A 603 -4.57 4.48 9.92
C GLU A 603 -3.78 5.35 10.92
N SER A 604 -2.47 5.11 11.05
CA SER A 604 -1.57 6.00 11.80
C SER A 604 -1.40 7.37 11.15
N GLY A 605 -1.69 7.51 9.86
CA GLY A 605 -1.24 8.64 9.04
C GLY A 605 0.28 8.72 8.95
N GLY A 606 0.77 9.93 8.69
CA GLY A 606 2.20 10.22 8.63
C GLY A 606 2.78 10.47 10.00
N SER A 607 4.08 10.22 10.16
CA SER A 607 4.78 10.49 11.42
C SER A 607 6.20 10.98 11.18
N ILE A 608 6.75 11.66 12.18
CA ILE A 608 8.17 11.99 12.30
C ILE A 608 8.59 11.86 13.76
N ARG A 609 9.65 11.11 14.01
CA ARG A 609 10.32 11.11 15.32
C ARG A 609 11.30 12.27 15.40
N ALA A 610 11.21 13.07 16.45
CA ALA A 610 11.85 14.38 16.51
C ALA A 610 13.38 14.33 16.42
N ARG A 611 14.01 13.26 16.93
CA ARG A 611 15.46 13.04 16.76
C ARG A 611 15.92 12.86 15.31
N PHE A 612 15.01 12.57 14.38
CA PHE A 612 15.27 12.40 12.94
C PHE A 612 14.72 13.57 12.08
N ARG A 613 14.32 14.69 12.69
CA ARG A 613 13.79 15.86 11.98
C ARG A 613 14.75 16.47 10.94
N GLN A 614 16.05 16.17 11.03
CA GLN A 614 17.10 16.62 10.11
C GLN A 614 17.62 15.50 9.19
N GLY A 615 16.87 14.40 9.06
CA GLY A 615 17.25 13.21 8.31
C GLY A 615 17.56 12.00 9.20
N PHE A 616 17.72 10.84 8.56
CA PHE A 616 17.74 9.53 9.22
C PHE A 616 19.14 8.96 9.43
N ASP A 617 20.19 9.64 8.94
CA ASP A 617 21.58 9.14 9.01
C ASP A 617 22.20 9.28 10.40
N ARG A 618 21.60 10.07 11.30
CA ARG A 618 22.04 10.23 12.70
C ARG A 618 20.90 10.76 13.57
N GLU A 619 20.99 10.52 14.87
CA GLU A 619 20.08 11.09 15.86
C GLU A 619 20.55 12.48 16.30
N ILE A 620 19.61 13.43 16.42
CA ILE A 620 19.85 14.76 17.00
C ILE A 620 18.73 15.04 18.00
N LEU A 621 19.02 14.96 19.31
CA LEU A 621 18.01 15.21 20.33
C LEU A 621 17.51 16.67 20.33
N LEU A 622 16.34 16.87 20.92
CA LEU A 622 15.74 18.19 21.13
C LEU A 622 16.39 18.91 22.32
N GLU A 623 16.41 20.23 22.21
CA GLU A 623 16.53 21.13 23.36
C GLU A 623 15.11 21.45 23.85
N PRO A 624 14.74 21.05 25.09
CA PRO A 624 13.40 21.29 25.61
C PRO A 624 12.96 22.77 25.49
N GLY A 625 11.76 22.98 24.95
CA GLY A 625 11.16 24.31 24.75
C GLY A 625 11.61 25.05 23.49
N LYS A 626 12.61 24.55 22.76
CA LYS A 626 13.04 25.16 21.50
C LYS A 626 12.06 24.86 20.37
N ILE A 627 11.68 25.89 19.61
CA ILE A 627 10.86 25.77 18.41
C ILE A 627 11.74 25.21 17.28
N GLU A 628 11.29 24.10 16.69
CA GLU A 628 11.94 23.43 15.58
C GLU A 628 10.90 23.20 14.46
N LYS A 629 11.37 23.06 13.21
CA LYS A 629 10.50 22.76 12.06
C LYS A 629 10.50 21.26 11.80
N TYR A 630 9.31 20.70 11.58
CA TYR A 630 9.10 19.30 11.24
C TYR A 630 8.34 19.18 9.93
N ARG A 631 8.71 18.16 9.14
CA ARG A 631 8.04 17.78 7.92
C ARG A 631 7.46 16.38 8.11
N ILE A 632 6.15 16.25 8.02
CA ILE A 632 5.40 15.00 8.21
C ILE A 632 4.77 14.62 6.88
N GLU A 633 5.29 13.58 6.23
CA GLU A 633 4.74 13.10 4.97
C GLU A 633 3.46 12.31 5.21
N LEU A 634 2.37 12.71 4.55
CA LEU A 634 1.11 11.94 4.49
C LEU A 634 1.03 11.08 3.22
N TYR A 635 2.12 11.06 2.45
CA TYR A 635 2.33 10.32 1.20
C TYR A 635 1.39 10.74 0.08
N ASP A 636 1.38 9.97 -1.01
CA ASP A 636 0.71 10.34 -2.24
C ASP A 636 -0.76 9.92 -2.24
N MET A 637 -1.62 10.83 -2.67
CA MET A 637 -3.08 10.63 -2.68
C MET A 637 -3.69 11.11 -3.99
N GLY A 638 -4.74 10.42 -4.44
CA GLY A 638 -5.64 10.86 -5.52
C GLY A 638 -7.07 10.94 -5.02
N HIS A 639 -7.54 12.14 -4.70
CA HIS A 639 -8.84 12.35 -4.06
C HIS A 639 -9.52 13.66 -4.51
N VAL A 640 -10.85 13.70 -4.44
CA VAL A 640 -11.63 14.92 -4.60
C VAL A 640 -12.51 15.12 -3.38
N PHE A 641 -12.26 16.22 -2.67
CA PHE A 641 -13.16 16.72 -1.65
C PHE A 641 -14.31 17.45 -2.37
N LEU A 642 -15.54 16.94 -2.22
CA LEU A 642 -16.72 17.46 -2.94
C LEU A 642 -17.28 18.73 -2.29
N PRO A 643 -18.09 19.53 -3.00
CA PRO A 643 -18.84 20.62 -2.39
C PRO A 643 -19.65 20.15 -1.16
N GLY A 644 -19.64 20.97 -0.11
CA GLY A 644 -20.24 20.65 1.19
C GLY A 644 -19.34 19.81 2.11
N HIS A 645 -18.34 19.10 1.59
CA HIS A 645 -17.34 18.42 2.41
C HIS A 645 -16.38 19.42 3.06
N LYS A 646 -15.57 18.95 4.02
CA LYS A 646 -14.49 19.73 4.63
C LYS A 646 -13.19 18.94 4.62
N ILE A 647 -12.07 19.66 4.54
CA ILE A 647 -10.75 19.08 4.74
C ILE A 647 -10.43 19.22 6.23
N ARG A 648 -10.04 18.12 6.88
CA ARG A 648 -9.62 18.12 8.28
C ARG A 648 -8.19 17.59 8.42
N LEU A 649 -7.44 18.23 9.31
CA LEU A 649 -6.13 17.81 9.76
C LEU A 649 -6.20 17.49 11.25
N GLU A 650 -5.67 16.33 11.61
CA GLU A 650 -5.37 15.96 12.99
C GLU A 650 -3.86 15.99 13.25
N ILE A 651 -3.45 16.43 14.43
CA ILE A 651 -2.07 16.33 14.92
C ILE A 651 -2.07 15.74 16.33
N SER A 652 -1.20 14.76 16.58
CA SER A 652 -0.93 14.14 17.89
C SER A 652 0.54 13.69 17.98
N SER A 653 0.88 12.91 19.01
CA SER A 653 2.22 12.35 19.23
C SER A 653 2.26 10.81 19.26
N SER A 654 1.19 10.14 18.84
CA SER A 654 1.18 8.66 18.83
C SER A 654 0.11 8.06 17.89
N ALA A 655 0.31 6.79 17.53
CA ALA A 655 -0.63 5.96 16.80
C ALA A 655 -0.42 4.48 17.16
N TYR A 656 -0.84 4.09 18.36
CA TYR A 656 -0.65 2.74 18.92
C TYR A 656 -1.77 1.78 18.49
N PRO A 657 -1.49 0.51 18.12
CA PRO A 657 -0.23 -0.22 18.27
C PRO A 657 0.67 -0.23 17.02
N ILE A 658 0.27 0.46 15.94
CA ILE A 658 1.04 0.49 14.69
C ILE A 658 2.45 1.05 14.93
N LEU A 659 2.52 2.20 15.59
CA LEU A 659 3.76 2.88 15.93
C LEU A 659 4.13 2.65 17.40
N HIS A 660 5.42 2.43 17.67
CA HIS A 660 5.94 2.40 19.03
C HIS A 660 5.75 3.77 19.72
N PRO A 661 5.07 3.85 20.88
CA PRO A 661 4.91 5.10 21.62
C PRO A 661 6.28 5.63 22.07
N ASN A 662 6.65 6.85 21.63
CA ASN A 662 7.90 7.48 22.06
C ASN A 662 7.93 7.60 23.60
N PRO A 663 8.98 7.12 24.28
CA PRO A 663 9.09 7.25 25.73
C PRO A 663 9.32 8.70 26.22
N ASN A 664 9.60 9.62 25.30
CA ASN A 664 9.98 11.01 25.51
C ASN A 664 11.35 11.24 26.17
N THR A 665 12.12 10.19 26.47
CA THR A 665 13.37 10.27 27.25
C THR A 665 14.59 10.74 26.44
N GLY A 666 14.60 10.44 25.13
CA GLY A 666 15.78 10.53 24.28
C GLY A 666 16.74 9.33 24.40
N ASN A 667 16.40 8.30 25.16
CA ASN A 667 17.20 7.08 25.29
C ASN A 667 17.08 6.20 24.03
N PRO A 668 17.98 5.21 23.85
CA PRO A 668 17.85 4.19 22.80
C PRO A 668 16.59 3.34 23.00
N ILE A 669 15.74 3.25 21.96
CA ILE A 669 14.42 2.62 22.09
C ILE A 669 14.47 1.13 22.44
N ALA A 670 15.53 0.45 22.03
CA ALA A 670 15.69 -0.98 22.24
C ALA A 670 15.77 -1.31 23.73
N THR A 671 16.44 -0.47 24.50
CA THR A 671 16.78 -0.71 25.91
C THR A 671 16.03 0.19 26.87
N ASP A 672 15.28 1.17 26.39
CA ASP A 672 14.60 2.12 27.26
C ASP A 672 13.48 1.46 28.06
N THR A 673 13.51 1.66 29.37
CA THR A 673 12.50 1.19 30.32
C THR A 673 11.81 2.34 31.04
N GLN A 674 12.20 3.58 30.73
CA GLN A 674 11.63 4.78 31.34
C GLN A 674 10.64 5.41 30.36
N GLN A 675 9.67 6.13 30.89
CA GLN A 675 8.75 6.96 30.12
C GLN A 675 8.53 8.25 30.88
N GLN A 676 8.30 9.35 30.15
CA GLN A 676 7.93 10.62 30.76
C GLN A 676 6.82 11.29 29.98
N ILE A 677 5.97 12.03 30.69
CA ILE A 677 4.95 12.88 30.09
C ILE A 677 5.62 14.11 29.49
N ALA A 678 5.17 14.53 28.31
CA ALA A 678 5.70 15.70 27.61
C ALA A 678 4.57 16.63 27.16
N ASN A 679 4.79 17.93 27.27
CA ASN A 679 3.92 18.92 26.67
C ASN A 679 4.45 19.29 25.29
N GLN A 680 3.54 19.26 24.32
CA GLN A 680 3.79 19.60 22.92
C GLN A 680 3.09 20.91 22.60
N THR A 681 3.76 21.77 21.85
CA THR A 681 3.20 23.05 21.40
C THR A 681 3.38 23.17 19.89
N ILE A 682 2.29 23.42 19.15
CA ILE A 682 2.29 23.67 17.71
C ILE A 682 2.07 25.16 17.49
N TYR A 683 3.04 25.83 16.85
CA TYR A 683 3.02 27.26 16.58
C TYR A 683 2.43 27.54 15.19
N HIS A 684 1.62 28.58 15.09
CA HIS A 684 0.97 29.03 13.85
C HIS A 684 0.87 30.56 13.73
N ASP A 685 1.78 31.27 14.40
CA ASP A 685 1.92 32.73 14.30
C ASP A 685 2.54 33.20 12.96
N LEU A 686 2.73 34.51 12.81
CA LEU A 686 3.25 35.17 11.60
C LEU A 686 4.72 34.85 11.27
N GLU A 687 5.47 34.28 12.21
CA GLU A 687 6.85 33.84 11.97
C GLU A 687 6.88 32.31 11.72
N HIS A 688 5.86 31.59 12.20
CA HIS A 688 5.77 30.13 12.21
C HIS A 688 4.56 29.62 11.44
N HIS A 689 4.60 29.71 10.11
CA HIS A 689 3.49 29.32 9.23
C HIS A 689 3.26 27.79 9.11
N SER A 690 2.82 27.13 10.18
CA SER A 690 2.43 25.72 10.12
C SER A 690 1.29 25.53 9.11
N SER A 691 1.42 24.54 8.22
CA SER A 691 0.50 24.34 7.10
C SER A 691 0.40 22.89 6.64
N LEU A 692 -0.77 22.55 6.11
CA LEU A 692 -1.01 21.36 5.28
C LEU A 692 -0.75 21.74 3.82
N LEU A 693 0.21 21.08 3.19
CA LEU A 693 0.61 21.29 1.81
C LEU A 693 -0.11 20.28 0.91
N LEU A 694 -1.01 20.78 0.07
CA LEU A 694 -1.87 19.97 -0.79
C LEU A 694 -1.43 20.02 -2.26
N PRO A 695 -1.34 18.87 -2.95
CA PRO A 695 -1.05 18.79 -4.39
C PRO A 695 -2.30 19.08 -5.22
N VAL A 696 -2.75 20.33 -5.21
CA VAL A 696 -4.03 20.75 -5.84
C VAL A 696 -3.90 20.73 -7.37
N ILE A 697 -4.88 20.11 -8.04
CA ILE A 697 -5.04 20.23 -9.49
C ILE A 697 -5.90 21.48 -9.78
N PRO A 698 -5.33 22.50 -10.45
CA PRO A 698 -6.04 23.76 -10.73
C PRO A 698 -7.30 23.55 -11.59
N SER A 699 -8.33 24.36 -11.35
CA SER A 699 -9.61 24.29 -12.09
C SER A 699 -9.49 24.58 -13.60
N ASN A 700 -8.41 25.25 -14.02
CA ASN A 700 -8.10 25.49 -15.42
C ASN A 700 -7.31 24.34 -16.09
N SER A 701 -6.84 23.33 -15.34
CA SER A 701 -6.16 22.16 -15.90
C SER A 701 -7.11 21.29 -16.73
N SER A 702 -6.55 20.64 -17.76
CA SER A 702 -7.27 19.66 -18.57
C SER A 702 -7.79 18.47 -17.75
N ILE A 703 -7.04 18.03 -16.74
CA ILE A 703 -7.42 16.93 -15.84
C ILE A 703 -8.69 17.32 -15.06
N TYR A 704 -8.68 18.50 -14.45
CA TYR A 704 -9.82 19.02 -13.70
C TYR A 704 -11.05 19.17 -14.59
N ARG A 705 -10.93 19.87 -15.72
CA ARG A 705 -12.06 20.09 -16.64
C ARG A 705 -12.62 18.78 -17.20
N GLY A 706 -11.77 17.81 -17.49
CA GLY A 706 -12.20 16.49 -17.98
C GLY A 706 -12.98 15.67 -16.96
N LEU A 707 -12.73 15.87 -15.65
CA LEU A 707 -13.37 15.12 -14.57
C LEU A 707 -14.54 15.85 -13.91
N LEU A 708 -14.38 17.15 -13.71
CA LEU A 708 -15.21 18.01 -12.87
C LEU A 708 -15.84 19.17 -13.66
N GLY A 709 -15.59 19.30 -14.97
CA GLY A 709 -16.12 20.40 -15.77
C GLY A 709 -17.65 20.46 -15.85
N SER A 710 -18.37 19.43 -15.41
CA SER A 710 -19.83 19.42 -15.25
C SER A 710 -20.34 19.92 -13.89
N TYR A 711 -19.45 20.15 -12.93
CA TYR A 711 -19.76 20.75 -11.62
C TYR A 711 -19.68 22.28 -11.66
N LEU A 712 -18.89 22.82 -12.61
CA LEU A 712 -18.86 24.23 -13.00
C LEU A 712 -20.05 24.52 -13.93
#